data_AF-A0A948S6N7-F1
#
_entry.id   AF-A0A948S6N7-F1
#
_cell.length_a   1.000
_cell.length_b   1.000
_cell.length_c   1.000
_cell.angle_alpha   90.00
_cell.angle_beta   90.00
_cell.angle_gamma   90.00
#
_symmetry.space_group_name_H-M   'P 1'
#
loop_
_entity.id
_entity.type
_entity.pdbx_description
1 polymer ?
#
loop_
_entity_poly.entity_id
_entity_poly.type
_entity_poly.pdbx_seq_one_letter_code
_entity_poly.pdbx_strand_id
1 'polypeptide(L)'
;MSVILRLRNIFLGLLLGLSALWALCVMLLPGVLQQQVHNYGQKLGYEISVTSVSIAPLRLQGAVEGLLIRPAETAAAVHADDLLKVGRLNIDLDFWPLLAGRLGIAEVSFESPEIVLSKASASDKYWNWERFLTALAGPESSEPSTLKVSVDRVQLKDARLVIRQGRRQDAFGPFSLTVSGYRNQGEDGQVGGLDTRYRVNLGKVVLPVPQEAGAAPANVVLEEVTLAGDAHQKANQNYQIDLIVGLKTGQIRTSWDIDPNGATINGQFDLDQVPLAPWMALIPSRQPLEALSGNLGGSIRLQKDGRKTRIEAALSLADVAIRVAGAKDTLMGWSKAAMTGLALELSGDSKSASILGIADVDIMKPVLQFEMGEDRVSNLARLFRAPAASTGESGAHVGDISTAPAMRYDIRAIRLKQGQVHFADHSIRPEFVVDVNSLNGNLLGISNAPNRYATLALDGRVGRVGSLRGRGQIAFANPRENHDVTLLFRNIPLRSTNPYVMTFAGYQIDDGSIDADLRYVTRAGKLEGKNRFVIRQIRLGAEAPDYQGARLPLGLAVALLEDSSGMIDVNIPVQGDVNDPEFGVGHLVWQAVKTVLNNVVTAPFRVLGTILGIENMDAVVFIPGESGLSPNEQDKLDKIAAALAKRPGSRIVVHGTYDPEADKSELARATVDQAILKAGAIAIDSGDPLPVPNMSDPSIQAAVKTAYAAQIGRLRLGQRLLTLADTPERYQQLRQEMIDNLALGEAQLKQLAAERAGVVQRRLQGAGPEMAQRVLIGDAETVRADSNGVAIRIDIERVE
;
A
#
# COMPACT_ATOMS: atom_id res chain seq x y z
N MET A 1 -75.52 -52.30 29.11
CA MET A 1 -75.17 -51.04 29.79
C MET A 1 -74.14 -51.22 30.94
N SER A 2 -74.19 -52.31 31.74
CA SER A 2 -73.28 -52.54 32.87
C SER A 2 -71.81 -52.85 32.50
N VAL A 3 -71.56 -53.51 31.37
CA VAL A 3 -70.21 -53.84 30.89
C VAL A 3 -69.43 -52.60 30.44
N ILE A 4 -70.11 -51.63 29.81
CA ILE A 4 -69.52 -50.36 29.37
C ILE A 4 -69.10 -49.50 30.58
N LEU A 5 -69.89 -49.47 31.67
CA LEU A 5 -69.50 -48.76 32.90
C LEU A 5 -68.32 -49.41 33.62
N ARG A 6 -68.20 -50.74 33.63
CA ARG A 6 -67.05 -51.44 34.23
C ARG A 6 -65.77 -51.22 33.42
N LEU A 7 -65.83 -51.32 32.09
CA LEU A 7 -64.71 -50.97 31.20
C LEU A 7 -64.30 -49.50 31.35
N ARG A 8 -65.26 -48.58 31.47
CA ARG A 8 -65.00 -47.15 31.73
C ARG A 8 -64.26 -46.94 33.05
N ASN A 9 -64.68 -47.60 34.13
CA ASN A 9 -64.04 -47.44 35.45
C ASN A 9 -62.66 -48.10 35.51
N ILE A 10 -62.45 -49.23 34.82
CA ILE A 10 -61.12 -49.85 34.67
C ILE A 10 -60.21 -48.93 33.86
N PHE A 11 -60.69 -48.41 32.74
CA PHE A 11 -59.94 -47.45 31.92
C PHE A 11 -59.61 -46.17 32.70
N LEU A 12 -60.56 -45.60 33.45
CA LEU A 12 -60.31 -44.44 34.32
C LEU A 12 -59.29 -44.76 35.42
N GLY A 13 -59.40 -45.91 36.08
CA GLY A 13 -58.46 -46.33 37.13
C GLY A 13 -57.06 -46.57 36.59
N LEU A 14 -56.94 -47.14 35.39
CA LEU A 14 -55.66 -47.39 34.72
C LEU A 14 -55.04 -46.06 34.22
N LEU A 15 -55.86 -45.12 33.75
CA LEU A 15 -55.43 -43.78 33.34
C LEU A 15 -55.04 -42.91 34.55
N LEU A 16 -55.75 -43.03 35.68
CA LEU A 16 -55.37 -42.41 36.96
C LEU A 16 -54.08 -43.02 37.52
N GLY A 17 -53.92 -44.34 37.44
CA GLY A 17 -52.70 -45.04 37.85
C GLY A 17 -51.49 -44.65 36.98
N LEU A 18 -51.66 -44.58 35.66
CA LEU A 18 -50.62 -44.13 34.72
C LEU A 18 -50.27 -42.65 34.92
N SER A 19 -51.24 -41.78 35.16
CA SER A 19 -50.98 -40.36 35.41
C SER A 19 -50.33 -40.12 36.78
N ALA A 20 -50.70 -40.87 37.81
CA ALA A 20 -50.03 -40.83 39.11
C ALA A 20 -48.59 -41.37 39.05
N LEU A 21 -48.37 -42.49 38.34
CA LEU A 21 -47.04 -43.03 38.08
C LEU A 21 -46.19 -42.05 37.27
N TRP A 22 -46.77 -41.43 36.24
CA TRP A 22 -46.12 -40.40 35.44
C TRP A 22 -45.75 -39.18 36.29
N ALA A 23 -46.66 -38.66 37.12
CA ALA A 23 -46.39 -37.55 38.02
C ALA A 23 -45.28 -37.87 39.04
N LEU A 24 -45.29 -39.09 39.61
CA LEU A 24 -44.24 -39.57 40.50
C LEU A 24 -42.88 -39.66 39.78
N CYS A 25 -42.86 -40.21 38.57
CA CYS A 25 -41.64 -40.26 37.75
C CYS A 25 -41.11 -38.86 37.47
N VAL A 26 -41.95 -37.92 37.05
CA VAL A 26 -41.55 -36.53 36.77
C VAL A 26 -41.03 -35.82 38.02
N MET A 27 -41.59 -36.10 39.19
CA MET A 27 -41.14 -35.53 40.46
C MET A 27 -39.77 -36.07 40.91
N LEU A 28 -39.51 -37.37 40.70
CA LEU A 28 -38.24 -38.01 41.09
C LEU A 28 -37.12 -37.84 40.05
N LEU A 29 -37.47 -37.64 38.78
CA LEU A 29 -36.54 -37.58 37.65
C LEU A 29 -35.42 -36.54 37.81
N PRO A 30 -35.66 -35.30 38.28
CA PRO A 30 -34.60 -34.32 38.49
C PRO A 30 -33.52 -34.80 39.46
N GLY A 31 -33.92 -35.35 40.61
CA GLY A 31 -32.97 -35.83 41.63
C GLY A 31 -32.16 -37.04 41.14
N VAL A 32 -32.81 -37.97 40.44
CA VAL A 32 -32.12 -39.11 39.81
C VAL A 32 -31.11 -38.64 38.77
N LEU A 33 -31.47 -37.66 37.93
CA LEU A 33 -30.58 -37.12 36.91
C LEU A 33 -29.37 -36.40 37.52
N GLN A 34 -29.57 -35.59 38.57
CA GLN A 34 -28.47 -34.95 39.29
C GLN A 34 -27.45 -35.99 39.80
N GLN A 35 -27.94 -37.07 40.40
CA GLN A 35 -27.09 -38.14 40.92
C GLN A 35 -26.40 -38.93 39.80
N GLN A 36 -27.09 -39.21 38.69
CA GLN A 36 -26.51 -39.91 37.54
C GLN A 36 -25.44 -39.07 36.83
N VAL A 37 -25.67 -37.76 36.65
CA VAL A 37 -24.69 -36.84 36.07
C VAL A 37 -23.42 -36.79 36.93
N HIS A 38 -23.58 -36.72 38.26
CA HIS A 38 -22.45 -36.75 39.18
C HIS A 38 -21.66 -38.08 39.07
N ASN A 39 -22.36 -39.22 39.12
CA ASN A 39 -21.74 -40.55 39.01
C ASN A 39 -21.05 -40.77 37.66
N TYR A 40 -21.63 -40.24 36.58
CA TYR A 40 -21.05 -40.31 35.24
C TYR A 40 -19.77 -39.48 35.14
N GLY A 41 -19.78 -38.25 35.68
CA GLY A 41 -18.57 -37.43 35.78
C GLY A 41 -17.44 -38.17 36.50
N GLN A 42 -17.72 -38.75 37.67
CA GLN A 42 -16.72 -39.47 38.46
C GLN A 42 -16.06 -40.62 37.67
N LYS A 43 -16.85 -41.35 36.84
CA LYS A 43 -16.32 -42.39 35.95
C LYS A 43 -15.37 -41.85 34.88
N LEU A 44 -15.58 -40.61 34.42
CA LEU A 44 -14.73 -39.92 33.45
C LEU A 44 -13.50 -39.26 34.09
N GLY A 45 -13.42 -39.20 35.43
CA GLY A 45 -12.39 -38.45 36.15
C GLY A 45 -12.69 -36.95 36.28
N TYR A 46 -13.94 -36.53 36.12
CA TYR A 46 -14.38 -35.13 36.19
C TYR A 46 -15.52 -34.96 37.21
N GLU A 47 -15.55 -33.84 37.90
CA GLU A 47 -16.72 -33.44 38.68
C GLU A 47 -17.66 -32.62 37.79
N ILE A 48 -18.81 -33.22 37.47
CA ILE A 48 -19.92 -32.54 36.79
C ILE A 48 -21.00 -32.27 37.84
N SER A 49 -21.20 -31.00 38.17
CA SER A 49 -22.20 -30.56 39.16
C SER A 49 -23.23 -29.63 38.51
N VAL A 50 -24.46 -29.69 39.03
CA VAL A 50 -25.61 -28.91 38.57
C VAL A 50 -26.39 -28.44 39.80
N THR A 51 -26.87 -27.20 39.78
CA THR A 51 -27.60 -26.61 40.92
C THR A 51 -29.05 -27.10 40.96
N SER A 52 -29.75 -26.98 39.84
CA SER A 52 -31.14 -27.40 39.70
C SER A 52 -31.37 -28.01 38.32
N VAL A 53 -32.31 -28.95 38.23
CA VAL A 53 -32.77 -29.55 36.97
C VAL A 53 -34.28 -29.44 36.94
N SER A 54 -34.82 -28.89 35.86
CA SER A 54 -36.26 -28.82 35.62
C SER A 54 -36.58 -29.48 34.28
N ILE A 55 -37.66 -30.25 34.24
CA ILE A 55 -38.08 -30.99 33.03
C ILE A 55 -39.57 -30.77 32.85
N ALA A 56 -39.96 -30.41 31.62
CA ALA A 56 -41.34 -30.29 31.18
C ALA A 56 -41.61 -31.36 30.11
N PRO A 57 -41.96 -32.60 30.50
CA PRO A 57 -42.00 -33.74 29.59
C PRO A 57 -43.03 -33.59 28.47
N LEU A 58 -44.18 -32.95 28.75
CA LEU A 58 -45.21 -32.69 27.73
C LEU A 58 -44.77 -31.70 26.65
N ARG A 59 -43.80 -30.84 26.97
CA ARG A 59 -43.20 -29.90 26.03
C ARG A 59 -41.87 -30.41 25.46
N LEU A 60 -41.37 -31.54 25.97
CA LEU A 60 -40.04 -32.08 25.69
C LEU A 60 -38.91 -31.07 25.94
N GLN A 61 -39.05 -30.26 27.00
CA GLN A 61 -38.07 -29.25 27.39
C GLN A 61 -37.37 -29.66 28.69
N GLY A 62 -36.07 -29.45 28.77
CA GLY A 62 -35.28 -29.56 29.98
C GLY A 62 -34.46 -28.29 30.20
N ALA A 63 -34.33 -27.87 31.45
CA ALA A 63 -33.42 -26.80 31.82
C ALA A 63 -32.56 -27.18 33.02
N VAL A 64 -31.27 -26.82 32.96
CA VAL A 64 -30.26 -27.06 33.98
C VAL A 64 -29.69 -25.71 34.41
N GLU A 65 -29.66 -25.44 35.71
CA GLU A 65 -29.08 -24.22 36.25
C GLU A 65 -27.74 -24.51 36.93
N GLY A 66 -26.77 -23.61 36.77
CA GLY A 66 -25.46 -23.68 37.41
C GLY A 66 -24.69 -24.96 37.10
N LEU A 67 -24.55 -25.30 35.81
CA LEU A 67 -23.72 -26.42 35.36
C LEU A 67 -22.24 -26.05 35.49
N LEU A 68 -21.47 -26.89 36.18
CA LEU A 68 -20.03 -26.75 36.36
C LEU A 68 -19.33 -28.07 36.03
N ILE A 69 -18.33 -28.01 35.16
CA ILE A 69 -17.44 -29.13 34.83
C ILE A 69 -16.03 -28.75 35.26
N ARG A 70 -15.43 -29.56 36.13
CA ARG A 70 -14.04 -29.41 36.56
C ARG A 70 -13.36 -30.77 36.76
N PRO A 71 -12.02 -30.86 36.78
CA PRO A 71 -11.32 -32.12 37.07
C PRO A 71 -11.65 -32.62 38.49
N ALA A 72 -11.75 -33.94 38.69
CA ALA A 72 -11.97 -34.50 40.03
C ALA A 72 -10.72 -34.31 40.93
N GLU A 73 -10.90 -34.23 42.26
CA GLU A 73 -9.83 -33.96 43.24
C GLU A 73 -8.61 -34.91 43.13
N THR A 74 -8.82 -36.16 42.71
CA THR A 74 -7.76 -37.15 42.49
C THR A 74 -6.87 -36.86 41.27
N ALA A 75 -7.34 -36.03 40.32
CA ALA A 75 -6.62 -35.56 39.14
C ALA A 75 -6.20 -34.07 39.23
N ALA A 76 -6.72 -33.33 40.22
CA ALA A 76 -6.49 -31.89 40.43
C ALA A 76 -5.05 -31.54 40.84
N ALA A 77 -4.25 -32.51 41.30
CA ALA A 77 -2.86 -32.31 41.72
C ALA A 77 -1.91 -31.85 40.59
N VAL A 78 -2.36 -31.87 39.33
CA VAL A 78 -1.56 -31.44 38.17
C VAL A 78 -2.24 -30.32 37.35
N HIS A 79 -3.57 -30.18 37.37
CA HIS A 79 -4.32 -29.17 36.60
C HIS A 79 -5.64 -28.78 37.30
N ALA A 80 -5.74 -27.55 37.83
CA ALA A 80 -6.83 -27.13 38.73
C ALA A 80 -7.90 -26.22 38.08
N ASP A 81 -7.82 -25.97 36.77
CA ASP A 81 -8.77 -25.06 36.12
C ASP A 81 -10.10 -25.76 35.83
N ASP A 82 -11.20 -25.08 36.14
CA ASP A 82 -12.55 -25.45 35.68
C ASP A 82 -12.55 -25.56 34.14
N LEU A 83 -13.35 -26.45 33.55
CA LEU A 83 -13.48 -26.58 32.08
C LEU A 83 -14.62 -25.71 31.53
N LEU A 84 -15.77 -25.76 32.21
CA LEU A 84 -17.01 -25.13 31.76
C LEU A 84 -17.84 -24.68 32.97
N LYS A 85 -18.32 -23.44 32.93
CA LYS A 85 -19.40 -22.94 33.80
C LYS A 85 -20.55 -22.49 32.92
N VAL A 86 -21.78 -22.82 33.27
CA VAL A 86 -22.97 -22.33 32.55
C VAL A 86 -24.00 -21.87 33.57
N GLY A 87 -24.45 -20.63 33.44
CA GLY A 87 -25.52 -20.09 34.28
C GLY A 87 -26.82 -20.86 34.11
N ARG A 88 -27.24 -21.04 32.85
CA ARG A 88 -28.43 -21.82 32.49
C ARG A 88 -28.24 -22.53 31.15
N LEU A 89 -28.65 -23.79 31.08
CA LEU A 89 -28.70 -24.61 29.86
C LEU A 89 -30.15 -25.02 29.62
N ASN A 90 -30.75 -24.66 28.48
CA ASN A 90 -32.05 -25.18 28.05
C ASN A 90 -31.88 -26.12 26.85
N ILE A 91 -32.63 -27.22 26.83
CA ILE A 91 -32.64 -28.22 25.77
C ILE A 91 -34.09 -28.51 25.42
N ASP A 92 -34.45 -28.27 24.17
CA ASP A 92 -35.77 -28.52 23.60
C ASP A 92 -35.64 -29.63 22.56
N LEU A 93 -36.35 -30.75 22.74
CA LEU A 93 -36.31 -31.90 21.83
C LEU A 93 -37.47 -31.87 20.83
N ASP A 94 -37.22 -32.38 19.63
CA ASP A 94 -38.26 -32.56 18.62
C ASP A 94 -38.91 -33.94 18.72
N PHE A 95 -40.24 -33.96 18.79
CA PHE A 95 -40.99 -35.21 18.89
C PHE A 95 -40.95 -36.05 17.59
N TRP A 96 -41.12 -35.41 16.44
CA TRP A 96 -41.31 -36.13 15.17
C TRP A 96 -40.09 -36.94 14.71
N PRO A 97 -38.84 -36.44 14.80
CA PRO A 97 -37.64 -37.21 14.44
C PRO A 97 -37.43 -38.45 15.31
N LEU A 98 -37.84 -38.40 16.59
CA LEU A 98 -37.71 -39.53 17.52
C LEU A 98 -38.51 -40.76 17.05
N LEU A 99 -39.69 -40.54 16.44
CA LEU A 99 -40.50 -41.62 15.84
C LEU A 99 -39.81 -42.29 14.64
N ALA A 100 -38.91 -41.58 13.96
CA ALA A 100 -38.16 -42.08 12.82
C ALA A 100 -36.78 -42.66 13.20
N GLY A 101 -36.53 -42.87 14.49
CA GLY A 101 -35.24 -43.38 14.99
C GLY A 101 -34.09 -42.37 14.89
N ARG A 102 -34.40 -41.06 14.84
CA ARG A 102 -33.42 -39.97 14.77
C ARG A 102 -33.50 -39.14 16.04
N LEU A 103 -32.36 -38.72 16.58
CA LEU A 103 -32.35 -37.78 17.69
C LEU A 103 -32.42 -36.35 17.12
N GLY A 104 -33.60 -35.73 17.19
CA GLY A 104 -33.83 -34.35 16.79
C GLY A 104 -33.87 -33.42 17.99
N ILE A 105 -33.04 -32.39 17.98
CA ILE A 105 -33.00 -31.36 19.03
C ILE A 105 -33.40 -30.03 18.38
N ALA A 106 -34.51 -29.46 18.81
CA ALA A 106 -35.04 -28.20 18.29
C ALA A 106 -34.13 -27.03 18.68
N GLU A 107 -33.76 -26.95 19.95
CA GLU A 107 -32.91 -25.87 20.47
C GLU A 107 -32.04 -26.34 21.65
N VAL A 108 -30.77 -25.93 21.65
CA VAL A 108 -29.90 -25.97 22.83
C VAL A 108 -29.45 -24.55 23.11
N SER A 109 -29.79 -23.96 24.26
CA SER A 109 -29.35 -22.62 24.61
C SER A 109 -28.54 -22.59 25.91
N PHE A 110 -27.40 -21.92 25.87
CA PHE A 110 -26.50 -21.68 26.99
C PHE A 110 -26.51 -20.20 27.34
N GLU A 111 -26.78 -19.86 28.59
CA GLU A 111 -26.76 -18.49 29.10
C GLU A 111 -25.54 -18.29 30.01
N SER A 112 -24.77 -17.24 29.71
CA SER A 112 -23.51 -16.90 30.37
C SER A 112 -22.52 -18.07 30.51
N PRO A 113 -22.23 -18.84 29.43
CA PRO A 113 -21.25 -19.91 29.51
C PRO A 113 -19.82 -19.35 29.59
N GLU A 114 -19.03 -19.81 30.56
CA GLU A 114 -17.59 -19.56 30.68
C GLU A 114 -16.84 -20.84 30.33
N ILE A 115 -16.15 -20.83 29.19
CA ILE A 115 -15.34 -21.94 28.68
C ILE A 115 -13.88 -21.62 29.00
N VAL A 116 -13.16 -22.55 29.60
CA VAL A 116 -11.75 -22.36 29.93
C VAL A 116 -10.90 -23.38 29.16
N LEU A 117 -9.98 -22.89 28.34
CA LEU A 117 -8.94 -23.66 27.68
C LEU A 117 -7.63 -23.45 28.43
N SER A 118 -7.04 -24.50 29.00
CA SER A 118 -5.79 -24.37 29.73
C SER A 118 -4.76 -25.46 29.44
N LYS A 119 -3.49 -25.07 29.56
CA LYS A 119 -2.30 -25.92 29.62
C LYS A 119 -1.51 -25.59 30.88
N ALA A 120 -1.11 -26.60 31.68
CA ALA A 120 -0.33 -26.33 32.90
C ALA A 120 1.06 -25.74 32.60
N SER A 121 1.63 -26.07 31.46
CA SER A 121 2.91 -25.52 30.98
C SER A 121 2.82 -25.27 29.48
N ALA A 122 3.61 -24.32 28.98
CA ALA A 122 3.75 -24.11 27.53
C ALA A 122 4.27 -25.37 26.80
N SER A 123 4.99 -26.25 27.52
CA SER A 123 5.47 -27.54 27.02
C SER A 123 4.46 -28.68 27.14
N ASP A 124 3.29 -28.46 27.74
CA ASP A 124 2.26 -29.50 27.87
C ASP A 124 1.68 -29.85 26.50
N LYS A 125 1.63 -31.15 26.20
CA LYS A 125 1.22 -31.67 24.90
C LYS A 125 -0.26 -31.46 24.65
N TYR A 126 -1.09 -31.64 25.68
CA TYR A 126 -2.55 -31.67 25.53
C TYR A 126 -3.23 -30.53 26.28
N TRP A 127 -4.30 -30.00 25.70
CA TRP A 127 -5.19 -29.06 26.38
C TRP A 127 -6.14 -29.78 27.35
N ASN A 128 -6.64 -29.08 28.37
CA ASN A 128 -7.65 -29.60 29.29
C ASN A 128 -8.89 -30.20 28.56
N TRP A 129 -9.40 -29.54 27.52
CA TRP A 129 -10.53 -30.03 26.72
C TRP A 129 -10.21 -31.25 25.85
N GLU A 130 -8.98 -31.36 25.32
CA GLU A 130 -8.58 -32.56 24.56
C GLU A 130 -8.64 -33.80 25.46
N ARG A 131 -8.13 -33.68 26.69
CA ARG A 131 -8.18 -34.77 27.67
C ARG A 131 -9.60 -35.15 28.05
N PHE A 132 -10.48 -34.17 28.20
CA PHE A 132 -11.89 -34.39 28.46
C PHE A 132 -12.56 -35.11 27.30
N LEU A 133 -12.31 -34.69 26.05
CA LEU A 133 -12.84 -35.34 24.86
C LEU A 133 -12.29 -36.76 24.68
N THR A 134 -11.01 -37.01 24.99
CA THR A 134 -10.44 -38.37 25.00
C THR A 134 -11.10 -39.24 26.08
N ALA A 135 -11.35 -38.69 27.27
CA ALA A 135 -12.07 -39.42 28.31
C ALA A 135 -13.51 -39.76 27.90
N LEU A 136 -14.18 -38.86 27.17
CA LEU A 136 -15.53 -39.09 26.62
C LEU A 136 -15.56 -40.14 25.49
N ALA A 137 -14.51 -40.23 24.67
CA ALA A 137 -14.45 -41.14 23.53
C ALA A 137 -14.39 -42.63 23.92
N GLY A 138 -13.96 -42.95 25.14
CA GLY A 138 -13.81 -44.33 25.60
C GLY A 138 -12.63 -45.07 24.95
N PRO A 139 -12.48 -46.40 25.20
CA PRO A 139 -11.42 -47.20 24.60
C PRO A 139 -11.62 -47.38 23.08
N GLU A 140 -10.53 -47.42 22.31
CA GLU A 140 -10.52 -47.48 20.82
C GLU A 140 -11.32 -48.66 20.19
N SER A 141 -11.77 -49.64 20.98
CA SER A 141 -12.42 -50.86 20.51
C SER A 141 -13.96 -50.80 20.38
N SER A 142 -14.60 -49.65 20.60
CA SER A 142 -16.05 -49.50 20.42
C SER A 142 -16.43 -49.14 18.98
N GLU A 143 -17.41 -49.86 18.40
CA GLU A 143 -17.92 -49.56 17.05
C GLU A 143 -18.54 -48.14 16.97
N PRO A 144 -18.30 -47.40 15.86
CA PRO A 144 -18.85 -46.06 15.68
C PRO A 144 -20.39 -46.10 15.60
N SER A 145 -21.03 -45.17 16.29
CA SER A 145 -22.49 -45.07 16.31
C SER A 145 -23.06 -44.79 14.92
N THR A 146 -24.13 -45.49 14.55
CA THR A 146 -24.91 -45.24 13.32
C THR A 146 -26.06 -44.26 13.55
N LEU A 147 -26.19 -43.70 14.76
CA LEU A 147 -27.30 -42.82 15.14
C LEU A 147 -27.22 -41.50 14.38
N LYS A 148 -28.32 -41.14 13.73
CA LYS A 148 -28.49 -39.85 13.04
C LYS A 148 -28.94 -38.80 14.05
N VAL A 149 -28.13 -37.75 14.19
CA VAL A 149 -28.36 -36.63 15.11
C VAL A 149 -28.51 -35.34 14.30
N SER A 150 -29.55 -34.58 14.60
CA SER A 150 -29.77 -33.24 14.04
C SER A 150 -30.08 -32.24 15.14
N VAL A 151 -29.47 -31.06 15.06
CA VAL A 151 -29.73 -29.95 15.97
C VAL A 151 -30.14 -28.73 15.16
N ASP A 152 -31.39 -28.33 15.29
CA ASP A 152 -31.97 -27.22 14.51
C ASP A 152 -31.35 -25.88 14.93
N ARG A 153 -31.09 -25.70 16.23
CA ARG A 153 -30.43 -24.50 16.75
C ARG A 153 -29.59 -24.76 18.01
N VAL A 154 -28.38 -24.21 18.07
CA VAL A 154 -27.60 -24.05 19.30
C VAL A 154 -27.34 -22.57 19.51
N GLN A 155 -27.61 -22.03 20.70
CA GLN A 155 -27.37 -20.63 21.06
C GLN A 155 -26.44 -20.55 22.27
N LEU A 156 -25.44 -19.69 22.23
CA LEU A 156 -24.71 -19.22 23.40
C LEU A 156 -24.97 -17.72 23.53
N LYS A 157 -25.41 -17.29 24.71
CA LYS A 157 -25.67 -15.89 25.06
C LYS A 157 -24.69 -15.46 26.14
N ASP A 158 -24.06 -14.31 25.97
CA ASP A 158 -23.09 -13.73 26.92
C ASP A 158 -21.93 -14.68 27.26
N ALA A 159 -21.46 -15.44 26.27
CA ALA A 159 -20.39 -16.40 26.41
C ALA A 159 -19.04 -15.74 26.67
N ARG A 160 -18.21 -16.40 27.48
CA ARG A 160 -16.81 -16.02 27.73
C ARG A 160 -15.90 -17.20 27.46
N LEU A 161 -14.77 -16.93 26.82
CA LEU A 161 -13.71 -17.91 26.58
C LEU A 161 -12.44 -17.44 27.27
N VAL A 162 -11.91 -18.23 28.19
CA VAL A 162 -10.66 -17.95 28.91
C VAL A 162 -9.60 -18.92 28.41
N ILE A 163 -8.46 -18.40 27.97
CA ILE A 163 -7.32 -19.20 27.52
C ILE A 163 -6.14 -18.98 28.48
N ARG A 164 -5.62 -20.05 29.08
CA ARG A 164 -4.48 -20.03 30.00
C ARG A 164 -3.33 -20.88 29.47
N GLN A 165 -2.14 -20.29 29.37
CA GLN A 165 -0.90 -20.97 28.98
C GLN A 165 0.23 -20.56 29.93
N GLY A 166 0.52 -21.39 30.93
CA GLY A 166 1.50 -21.05 31.97
C GLY A 166 1.06 -19.79 32.74
N ARG A 167 1.86 -18.71 32.67
CA ARG A 167 1.53 -17.41 33.32
C ARG A 167 0.65 -16.49 32.47
N ARG A 168 0.44 -16.79 31.19
CA ARG A 168 -0.35 -15.96 30.27
C ARG A 168 -1.83 -16.35 30.38
N GLN A 169 -2.70 -15.37 30.56
CA GLN A 169 -4.15 -15.55 30.57
C GLN A 169 -4.79 -14.50 29.67
N ASP A 170 -5.52 -14.97 28.66
CA ASP A 170 -6.30 -14.14 27.74
C ASP A 170 -7.78 -14.50 27.90
N ALA A 171 -8.68 -13.52 27.89
CA ALA A 171 -10.12 -13.76 28.00
C ALA A 171 -10.88 -13.01 26.90
N PHE A 172 -11.84 -13.69 26.28
CA PHE A 172 -12.68 -13.19 25.20
C PHE A 172 -14.14 -13.20 25.62
N GLY A 173 -14.89 -12.17 25.22
CA GLY A 173 -16.33 -12.04 25.49
C GLY A 173 -16.70 -10.80 26.32
N PRO A 174 -18.00 -10.56 26.55
CA PRO A 174 -19.11 -11.44 26.18
C PRO A 174 -19.30 -11.53 24.65
N PHE A 175 -19.54 -12.73 24.14
CA PHE A 175 -19.91 -12.97 22.75
C PHE A 175 -21.18 -13.81 22.67
N SER A 176 -21.88 -13.75 21.53
CA SER A 176 -23.02 -14.64 21.27
C SER A 176 -22.74 -15.51 20.05
N LEU A 177 -23.12 -16.78 20.10
CA LEU A 177 -22.98 -17.74 19.00
C LEU A 177 -24.34 -18.39 18.74
N THR A 178 -24.74 -18.48 17.48
CA THR A 178 -25.89 -19.27 17.02
C THR A 178 -25.41 -20.23 15.95
N VAL A 179 -25.53 -21.53 16.20
CA VAL A 179 -25.37 -22.59 15.19
C VAL A 179 -26.78 -23.03 14.78
N SER A 180 -27.01 -23.32 13.50
CA SER A 180 -28.32 -23.77 13.03
C SER A 180 -28.20 -24.87 11.99
N GLY A 181 -29.15 -25.79 12.01
CA GLY A 181 -29.25 -26.90 11.06
C GLY A 181 -28.08 -27.88 11.11
N TYR A 182 -27.46 -28.08 12.28
CA TYR A 182 -26.37 -29.03 12.45
C TYR A 182 -26.84 -30.46 12.17
N ARG A 183 -26.08 -31.19 11.35
CA ARG A 183 -26.26 -32.62 11.12
C ARG A 183 -24.92 -33.35 11.16
N ASN A 184 -24.92 -34.54 11.76
CA ASN A 184 -23.77 -35.44 11.74
C ASN A 184 -23.66 -36.27 10.44
N GLN A 185 -24.22 -35.74 9.35
CA GLN A 185 -24.29 -36.39 8.04
C GLN A 185 -23.67 -35.48 6.98
N GLY A 186 -22.92 -36.06 6.05
CA GLY A 186 -22.42 -35.37 4.87
C GLY A 186 -23.47 -35.25 3.77
N GLU A 187 -23.09 -34.67 2.63
CA GLU A 187 -23.96 -34.54 1.44
C GLU A 187 -24.47 -35.92 0.93
N ASP A 188 -23.72 -36.98 1.16
CA ASP A 188 -24.05 -38.37 0.82
C ASP A 188 -25.04 -39.04 1.80
N GLY A 189 -25.40 -38.37 2.90
CA GLY A 189 -26.32 -38.88 3.92
C GLY A 189 -25.73 -39.94 4.86
N GLN A 190 -24.42 -40.22 4.79
CA GLN A 190 -23.71 -41.11 5.69
C GLN A 190 -23.31 -40.40 6.99
N VAL A 191 -23.28 -41.15 8.10
CA VAL A 191 -22.82 -40.66 9.40
C VAL A 191 -21.30 -40.49 9.36
N GLY A 192 -20.80 -39.32 9.76
CA GLY A 192 -19.37 -38.98 9.69
C GLY A 192 -19.06 -37.73 8.87
N GLY A 193 -20.08 -37.12 8.23
CA GLY A 193 -19.95 -35.82 7.56
C GLY A 193 -20.55 -34.65 8.34
N LEU A 194 -20.46 -33.45 7.77
CA LEU A 194 -20.84 -32.18 8.37
C LEU A 194 -21.72 -31.37 7.41
N ASP A 195 -22.81 -30.80 7.94
CA ASP A 195 -23.61 -29.73 7.32
C ASP A 195 -24.06 -28.78 8.44
N THR A 196 -23.57 -27.55 8.42
CA THR A 196 -23.80 -26.57 9.49
C THR A 196 -23.84 -25.15 8.97
N ARG A 197 -24.68 -24.31 9.59
CA ARG A 197 -24.60 -22.84 9.46
C ARG A 197 -24.32 -22.21 10.81
N TYR A 198 -23.48 -21.19 10.83
CA TYR A 198 -23.10 -20.50 12.06
C TYR A 198 -23.24 -18.99 11.90
N ARG A 199 -23.60 -18.32 12.99
CA ARG A 199 -23.54 -16.86 13.17
C ARG A 199 -22.97 -16.54 14.54
N VAL A 200 -21.95 -15.70 14.61
CA VAL A 200 -21.26 -15.27 15.82
C VAL A 200 -21.27 -13.76 15.86
N ASN A 201 -21.61 -13.17 17.00
CA ASN A 201 -21.36 -11.76 17.28
C ASN A 201 -20.28 -11.67 18.35
N LEU A 202 -19.11 -11.19 17.95
CA LEU A 202 -17.92 -11.07 18.80
C LEU A 202 -17.81 -9.67 19.43
N GLY A 203 -18.60 -8.69 18.99
CA GLY A 203 -18.49 -7.31 19.46
C GLY A 203 -17.11 -6.72 19.16
N LYS A 204 -16.37 -6.36 20.20
CA LYS A 204 -15.01 -5.81 20.07
C LYS A 204 -13.96 -6.92 20.17
N VAL A 205 -13.10 -7.02 19.17
CA VAL A 205 -11.98 -7.98 19.12
C VAL A 205 -10.66 -7.22 19.19
N VAL A 206 -9.81 -7.58 20.15
CA VAL A 206 -8.47 -7.00 20.33
C VAL A 206 -7.44 -8.10 20.10
N LEU A 207 -6.62 -7.94 19.06
CA LEU A 207 -5.59 -8.90 18.69
C LEU A 207 -4.21 -8.29 19.00
N PRO A 208 -3.42 -8.86 19.93
CA PRO A 208 -2.08 -8.37 20.21
C PRO A 208 -1.12 -8.69 19.06
N VAL A 209 -0.35 -7.70 18.62
CA VAL A 209 0.66 -7.86 17.56
C VAL A 209 2.01 -8.21 18.20
N PRO A 210 2.68 -9.30 17.79
CA PRO A 210 4.06 -9.58 18.22
C PRO A 210 4.99 -8.46 17.73
N GLN A 211 5.73 -7.84 18.64
CA GLN A 211 6.61 -6.70 18.36
C GLN A 211 8.08 -7.08 18.58
N GLU A 212 8.98 -6.48 17.81
CA GLU A 212 10.42 -6.58 18.06
C GLU A 212 10.82 -5.87 19.37
N ALA A 213 11.96 -6.27 19.94
CA ALA A 213 12.47 -5.68 21.16
C ALA A 213 12.67 -4.15 21.00
N GLY A 214 11.97 -3.36 21.83
CA GLY A 214 12.05 -1.89 21.82
C GLY A 214 10.99 -1.18 20.98
N ALA A 215 10.03 -1.90 20.38
CA ALA A 215 8.86 -1.31 19.75
C ALA A 215 7.66 -1.28 20.71
N ALA A 216 6.76 -0.29 20.56
CA ALA A 216 5.61 -0.13 21.43
C ALA A 216 4.60 -1.28 21.24
N PRO A 217 3.96 -1.78 22.30
CA PRO A 217 2.92 -2.80 22.14
C PRO A 217 1.78 -2.27 21.26
N ALA A 218 1.47 -2.99 20.17
CA ALA A 218 0.39 -2.63 19.27
C ALA A 218 -0.69 -3.72 19.27
N ASN A 219 -1.94 -3.28 19.16
CA ASN A 219 -3.10 -4.15 19.06
C ASN A 219 -3.85 -3.82 17.77
N VAL A 220 -4.25 -4.84 17.01
CA VAL A 220 -5.29 -4.69 15.99
C VAL A 220 -6.62 -4.73 16.71
N VAL A 221 -7.36 -3.62 16.66
CA VAL A 221 -8.66 -3.47 17.31
C VAL A 221 -9.75 -3.43 16.24
N LEU A 222 -10.60 -4.45 16.24
CA LEU A 222 -11.77 -4.55 15.38
C LEU A 222 -13.02 -4.32 16.20
N GLU A 223 -13.85 -3.37 15.77
CA GLU A 223 -15.12 -3.06 16.41
C GLU A 223 -16.28 -3.71 15.63
N GLU A 224 -17.32 -4.14 16.35
CA GLU A 224 -18.55 -4.72 15.79
C GLU A 224 -18.32 -5.93 14.87
N VAL A 225 -17.46 -6.85 15.28
CA VAL A 225 -17.13 -8.05 14.52
C VAL A 225 -18.27 -9.06 14.57
N THR A 226 -18.79 -9.41 13.40
CA THR A 226 -19.75 -10.49 13.22
C THR A 226 -19.15 -11.54 12.29
N LEU A 227 -19.46 -12.80 12.55
CA LEU A 227 -19.10 -13.94 11.71
C LEU A 227 -20.38 -14.62 11.29
N ALA A 228 -20.53 -14.99 10.03
CA ALA A 228 -21.63 -15.81 9.56
C ALA A 228 -21.12 -16.73 8.47
N GLY A 229 -21.66 -17.92 8.33
CA GLY A 229 -21.19 -18.82 7.29
C GLY A 229 -21.81 -20.19 7.35
N ASP A 230 -21.30 -21.04 6.49
CA ASP A 230 -21.65 -22.45 6.42
C ASP A 230 -20.40 -23.30 6.22
N ALA A 231 -20.48 -24.53 6.69
CA ALA A 231 -19.45 -25.53 6.50
C ALA A 231 -20.13 -26.84 6.16
N HIS A 232 -19.72 -27.44 5.05
CA HIS A 232 -20.23 -28.73 4.62
C HIS A 232 -19.13 -29.60 4.02
N GLN A 233 -19.30 -30.93 4.16
CA GLN A 233 -18.43 -31.89 3.51
C GLN A 233 -19.01 -32.29 2.15
N LYS A 234 -18.23 -32.08 1.09
CA LYS A 234 -18.58 -32.44 -0.29
C LYS A 234 -18.56 -33.96 -0.48
N ALA A 235 -19.22 -34.44 -1.53
CA ALA A 235 -19.16 -35.85 -1.95
C ALA A 235 -17.74 -36.40 -2.19
N ASN A 236 -16.75 -35.54 -2.51
CA ASN A 236 -15.34 -35.92 -2.66
C ASN A 236 -14.55 -35.92 -1.33
N GLN A 237 -15.23 -35.81 -0.19
CA GLN A 237 -14.70 -35.72 1.17
C GLN A 237 -14.00 -34.40 1.55
N ASN A 238 -13.78 -33.47 0.61
CA ASN A 238 -13.26 -32.14 0.93
C ASN A 238 -14.28 -31.34 1.75
N TYR A 239 -13.76 -30.46 2.60
CA TYR A 239 -14.57 -29.51 3.34
C TYR A 239 -14.67 -28.19 2.57
N GLN A 240 -15.90 -27.75 2.31
CA GLN A 240 -16.18 -26.39 1.88
C GLN A 240 -16.56 -25.55 3.10
N ILE A 241 -15.89 -24.41 3.28
CA ILE A 241 -16.19 -23.48 4.36
C ILE A 241 -16.36 -22.09 3.77
N ASP A 242 -17.58 -21.59 3.82
CA ASP A 242 -17.90 -20.21 3.44
C ASP A 242 -18.09 -19.39 4.72
N LEU A 243 -17.41 -18.25 4.80
CA LEU A 243 -17.39 -17.36 5.97
C LEU A 243 -17.54 -15.91 5.52
N ILE A 244 -18.37 -15.16 6.23
CA ILE A 244 -18.58 -13.73 6.10
C ILE A 244 -18.19 -13.11 7.43
N VAL A 245 -17.15 -12.30 7.42
CA VAL A 245 -16.74 -11.48 8.55
C VAL A 245 -17.29 -10.08 8.33
N GLY A 246 -18.35 -9.72 9.05
CA GLY A 246 -18.85 -8.34 9.08
C GLY A 246 -18.02 -7.51 10.07
N LEU A 247 -17.70 -6.28 9.67
CA LEU A 247 -16.98 -5.31 10.49
C LEU A 247 -17.85 -4.06 10.67
N LYS A 248 -17.47 -3.16 11.58
CA LYS A 248 -18.13 -1.85 11.76
C LYS A 248 -18.40 -1.13 10.43
N THR A 249 -17.45 -1.20 9.51
CA THR A 249 -17.64 -0.78 8.12
C THR A 249 -17.19 -1.92 7.21
N GLY A 250 -18.02 -2.29 6.25
CA GLY A 250 -17.66 -3.32 5.28
C GLY A 250 -17.66 -4.75 5.80
N GLN A 251 -17.19 -5.67 4.97
CA GLN A 251 -17.21 -7.10 5.21
C GLN A 251 -16.07 -7.81 4.44
N ILE A 252 -15.71 -9.00 4.92
CA ILE A 252 -14.79 -9.91 4.26
C ILE A 252 -15.56 -11.20 4.00
N ARG A 253 -15.74 -11.57 2.74
CA ARG A 253 -16.30 -12.87 2.35
C ARG A 253 -15.15 -13.80 2.02
N THR A 254 -15.16 -15.01 2.56
CA THR A 254 -14.12 -16.01 2.32
C THR A 254 -14.74 -17.34 1.96
N SER A 255 -14.16 -18.06 1.01
CA SER A 255 -14.54 -19.41 0.63
C SER A 255 -13.31 -20.30 0.68
N TRP A 256 -13.41 -21.46 1.32
CA TRP A 256 -12.31 -22.39 1.50
C TRP A 256 -12.68 -23.77 0.99
N ASP A 257 -11.77 -24.40 0.27
CA ASP A 257 -11.80 -25.82 -0.10
C ASP A 257 -10.56 -26.49 0.50
N ILE A 258 -10.80 -27.43 1.41
CA ILE A 258 -9.77 -28.05 2.25
C ILE A 258 -9.85 -29.57 2.11
N ASP A 259 -8.76 -30.18 1.66
CA ASP A 259 -8.59 -31.64 1.70
C ASP A 259 -8.55 -32.13 3.16
N PRO A 260 -9.16 -33.29 3.51
CA PRO A 260 -9.18 -33.80 4.89
C PRO A 260 -7.81 -33.90 5.59
N ASN A 261 -6.73 -34.11 4.82
CA ASN A 261 -5.37 -34.20 5.38
C ASN A 261 -4.67 -32.83 5.47
N GLY A 262 -5.32 -31.75 5.03
CA GLY A 262 -4.77 -30.37 5.02
C GLY A 262 -3.60 -30.17 4.07
N ALA A 263 -3.37 -31.12 3.15
CA ALA A 263 -2.29 -31.09 2.18
C ALA A 263 -2.52 -30.00 1.12
N THR A 264 -3.78 -29.86 0.68
CA THR A 264 -4.21 -28.80 -0.23
C THR A 264 -5.23 -27.89 0.46
N ILE A 265 -5.02 -26.59 0.34
CA ILE A 265 -5.93 -25.56 0.85
C ILE A 265 -6.07 -24.50 -0.23
N ASN A 266 -7.29 -24.32 -0.73
CA ASN A 266 -7.65 -23.23 -1.62
C ASN A 266 -8.56 -22.27 -0.87
N GLY A 267 -8.17 -21.00 -0.81
CA GLY A 267 -8.95 -19.93 -0.19
C GLY A 267 -9.21 -18.82 -1.19
N GLN A 268 -10.42 -18.30 -1.23
CA GLN A 268 -10.76 -17.05 -1.90
C GLN A 268 -11.28 -16.07 -0.86
N PHE A 269 -10.88 -14.81 -0.97
CA PHE A 269 -11.31 -13.71 -0.12
C PHE A 269 -11.78 -12.56 -0.99
N ASP A 270 -12.95 -12.02 -0.71
CA ASP A 270 -13.47 -10.79 -1.28
C ASP A 270 -13.60 -9.75 -0.16
N LEU A 271 -12.85 -8.66 -0.32
CA LEU A 271 -12.81 -7.55 0.61
C LEU A 271 -13.74 -6.45 0.10
N ASP A 272 -14.67 -6.03 0.93
CA ASP A 272 -15.65 -5.00 0.60
C ASP A 272 -15.66 -3.92 1.68
N GLN A 273 -15.06 -2.78 1.38
CA GLN A 273 -14.98 -1.60 2.26
C GLN A 273 -14.38 -1.88 3.65
N VAL A 274 -13.36 -2.75 3.73
CA VAL A 274 -12.68 -3.10 4.98
C VAL A 274 -11.92 -1.87 5.52
N PRO A 275 -12.11 -1.45 6.78
CA PRO A 275 -11.48 -0.25 7.33
C PRO A 275 -9.97 -0.44 7.44
N LEU A 276 -9.19 0.58 7.04
CA LEU A 276 -7.73 0.53 7.07
C LEU A 276 -7.15 0.72 8.48
N ALA A 277 -7.83 1.49 9.34
CA ALA A 277 -7.31 1.92 10.64
C ALA A 277 -6.81 0.79 11.55
N PRO A 278 -7.51 -0.35 11.73
CA PRO A 278 -7.04 -1.45 12.58
C PRO A 278 -5.69 -2.03 12.13
N TRP A 279 -5.41 -1.97 10.83
CA TRP A 279 -4.25 -2.62 10.21
C TRP A 279 -2.98 -1.78 10.28
N MET A 280 -3.07 -0.50 10.66
CA MET A 280 -1.88 0.36 10.86
C MET A 280 -0.95 -0.17 11.96
N ALA A 281 -1.50 -0.90 12.93
CA ALA A 281 -0.74 -1.59 13.96
C ALA A 281 0.25 -2.66 13.43
N LEU A 282 0.08 -3.10 12.17
CA LEU A 282 0.97 -4.06 11.52
C LEU A 282 2.15 -3.41 10.79
N ILE A 283 2.16 -2.09 10.62
CA ILE A 283 3.27 -1.40 9.96
C ILE A 283 4.44 -1.36 10.94
N PRO A 284 5.63 -1.86 10.57
CA PRO A 284 6.82 -1.90 11.44
C PRO A 284 7.45 -0.50 11.57
N SER A 285 6.71 0.42 12.17
CA SER A 285 7.10 1.79 12.44
C SER A 285 7.38 1.96 13.93
N ARG A 286 8.42 2.73 14.24
CA ARG A 286 8.80 3.07 15.63
C ARG A 286 7.95 4.21 16.18
N GLN A 287 7.34 5.01 15.31
CA GLN A 287 6.31 5.98 15.66
C GLN A 287 4.95 5.42 15.25
N PRO A 288 3.99 5.28 16.17
CA PRO A 288 2.69 4.70 15.84
C PRO A 288 1.99 5.52 14.76
N LEU A 289 1.45 4.83 13.75
CA LEU A 289 0.69 5.42 12.65
C LEU A 289 -0.81 5.22 12.89
N GLU A 290 -1.59 6.23 12.53
CA GLU A 290 -3.06 6.21 12.58
C GLU A 290 -3.61 6.51 11.19
N ALA A 291 -4.57 5.72 10.72
CA ALA A 291 -5.36 6.08 9.54
C ALA A 291 -6.60 6.86 10.00
N LEU A 292 -6.72 8.11 9.56
CA LEU A 292 -7.89 8.97 9.77
C LEU A 292 -9.08 8.52 8.91
N SER A 293 -8.78 7.98 7.74
CA SER A 293 -9.72 7.43 6.78
C SER A 293 -9.02 6.38 5.92
N GLY A 294 -9.81 5.54 5.25
CA GLY A 294 -9.29 4.59 4.28
C GLY A 294 -10.07 3.29 4.30
N ASN A 295 -10.51 2.85 3.12
CA ASN A 295 -11.19 1.58 2.94
C ASN A 295 -10.43 0.71 1.94
N LEU A 296 -10.27 -0.57 2.26
CA LEU A 296 -9.66 -1.60 1.46
C LEU A 296 -10.75 -2.43 0.78
N GLY A 297 -10.63 -2.61 -0.54
CA GLY A 297 -11.46 -3.51 -1.32
C GLY A 297 -10.61 -4.33 -2.29
N GLY A 298 -11.09 -5.49 -2.71
CA GLY A 298 -10.37 -6.32 -3.66
C GLY A 298 -10.60 -7.81 -3.46
N SER A 299 -9.81 -8.62 -4.16
CA SER A 299 -9.89 -10.07 -4.09
C SER A 299 -8.52 -10.67 -3.81
N ILE A 300 -8.47 -11.69 -2.97
CA ILE A 300 -7.26 -12.47 -2.66
C ILE A 300 -7.58 -13.95 -2.96
N ARG A 301 -6.64 -14.65 -3.59
CA ARG A 301 -6.64 -16.10 -3.73
C ARG A 301 -5.43 -16.66 -3.03
N LEU A 302 -5.65 -17.67 -2.20
CA LEU A 302 -4.62 -18.43 -1.51
C LEU A 302 -4.66 -19.86 -2.04
N GLN A 303 -3.50 -20.38 -2.43
CA GLN A 303 -3.33 -21.77 -2.81
C GLN A 303 -2.15 -22.34 -2.03
N LYS A 304 -2.41 -23.40 -1.27
CA LYS A 304 -1.37 -24.16 -0.57
C LYS A 304 -1.34 -25.56 -1.15
N ASP A 305 -0.16 -25.99 -1.54
CA ASP A 305 0.12 -27.35 -1.99
C ASP A 305 1.35 -27.88 -1.23
N GLY A 306 1.10 -28.74 -0.25
CA GLY A 306 2.12 -29.23 0.69
C GLY A 306 2.75 -28.09 1.50
N ARG A 307 4.01 -27.75 1.17
CA ARG A 307 4.78 -26.68 1.85
C ARG A 307 4.85 -25.37 1.05
N LYS A 308 4.38 -25.35 -0.20
CA LYS A 308 4.36 -24.14 -1.03
C LYS A 308 3.05 -23.41 -0.80
N THR A 309 3.13 -22.11 -0.55
CA THR A 309 1.95 -21.24 -0.45
C THR A 309 2.09 -20.12 -1.45
N ARG A 310 1.08 -19.97 -2.31
CA ARG A 310 0.97 -18.88 -3.29
C ARG A 310 -0.25 -18.04 -2.93
N ILE A 311 -0.06 -16.74 -2.85
CA ILE A 311 -1.11 -15.77 -2.61
C ILE A 311 -1.14 -14.81 -3.79
N GLU A 312 -2.27 -14.71 -4.47
CA GLU A 312 -2.50 -13.76 -5.57
C GLU A 312 -3.55 -12.75 -5.15
N ALA A 313 -3.35 -11.47 -5.45
CA ALA A 313 -4.32 -10.44 -5.10
C ALA A 313 -4.45 -9.32 -6.13
N ALA A 314 -5.64 -8.72 -6.15
CA ALA A 314 -5.90 -7.43 -6.75
C ALA A 314 -6.60 -6.58 -5.69
N LEU A 315 -5.96 -5.49 -5.28
CA LEU A 315 -6.36 -4.68 -4.14
C LEU A 315 -6.57 -3.22 -4.55
N SER A 316 -7.47 -2.55 -3.84
CA SER A 316 -7.77 -1.13 -4.01
C SER A 316 -7.95 -0.46 -2.66
N LEU A 317 -7.45 0.75 -2.54
CA LEU A 317 -7.54 1.57 -1.35
C LEU A 317 -8.20 2.90 -1.76
N ALA A 318 -9.26 3.30 -1.06
CA ALA A 318 -9.97 4.54 -1.32
C ALA A 318 -9.87 5.47 -0.12
N ASP A 319 -9.74 6.78 -0.39
CA ASP A 319 -9.78 7.88 0.58
C ASP A 319 -8.87 7.66 1.80
N VAL A 320 -7.60 7.35 1.55
CA VAL A 320 -6.61 7.07 2.60
C VAL A 320 -6.01 8.37 3.10
N ALA A 321 -5.98 8.54 4.42
CA ALA A 321 -5.22 9.59 5.11
C ALA A 321 -4.54 8.99 6.34
N ILE A 322 -3.21 9.05 6.38
CA ILE A 322 -2.37 8.47 7.43
C ILE A 322 -1.57 9.59 8.08
N ARG A 323 -1.47 9.55 9.41
CA ARG A 323 -0.64 10.46 10.20
C ARG A 323 0.15 9.69 11.26
N VAL A 324 1.17 10.35 11.81
CA VAL A 324 1.79 9.92 13.07
C VAL A 324 0.81 10.18 14.21
N ALA A 325 0.65 9.23 15.13
CA ALA A 325 -0.25 9.39 16.28
C ALA A 325 0.09 10.64 17.08
N GLY A 326 -0.93 11.44 17.40
CA GLY A 326 -0.78 12.73 18.10
C GLY A 326 -0.34 13.90 17.21
N ALA A 327 0.06 13.69 15.95
CA ALA A 327 0.29 14.77 15.00
C ALA A 327 -1.03 15.42 14.55
N LYS A 328 -0.97 16.72 14.24
CA LYS A 328 -2.13 17.46 13.71
C LYS A 328 -2.36 17.15 12.24
N ASP A 329 -1.28 17.06 11.48
CA ASP A 329 -1.33 17.04 10.03
C ASP A 329 -1.19 15.63 9.45
N THR A 330 -1.74 15.44 8.25
CA THR A 330 -1.66 14.18 7.50
C THR A 330 -0.26 14.00 6.95
N LEU A 331 0.41 12.93 7.37
CA LEU A 331 1.74 12.57 6.86
C LEU A 331 1.67 12.17 5.38
N MET A 332 0.74 11.28 5.03
CA MET A 332 0.55 10.83 3.65
C MET A 332 -0.90 10.39 3.41
N GLY A 333 -1.36 10.52 2.16
CA GLY A 333 -2.71 10.08 1.79
C GLY A 333 -2.91 10.03 0.28
N TRP A 334 -4.04 9.50 -0.16
CA TRP A 334 -4.44 9.46 -1.58
C TRP A 334 -5.95 9.22 -1.70
N SER A 335 -6.55 9.68 -2.81
CA SER A 335 -7.98 9.44 -3.05
C SER A 335 -8.24 8.01 -3.51
N LYS A 336 -7.33 7.45 -4.31
CA LYS A 336 -7.44 6.07 -4.81
C LYS A 336 -6.06 5.49 -5.06
N ALA A 337 -5.82 4.27 -4.60
CA ALA A 337 -4.72 3.43 -5.03
C ALA A 337 -5.25 2.09 -5.53
N ALA A 338 -4.70 1.57 -6.61
CA ALA A 338 -4.99 0.22 -7.12
C ALA A 338 -3.69 -0.56 -7.30
N MET A 339 -3.68 -1.80 -6.83
CA MET A 339 -2.54 -2.72 -6.92
C MET A 339 -3.01 -3.96 -7.67
N THR A 340 -2.38 -4.25 -8.81
CA THR A 340 -2.73 -5.41 -9.64
C THR A 340 -1.54 -6.34 -9.86
N GLY A 341 -1.84 -7.61 -10.11
CA GLY A 341 -0.82 -8.65 -10.27
C GLY A 341 0.04 -8.85 -9.02
N LEU A 342 -0.52 -8.67 -7.81
CA LEU A 342 0.19 -8.99 -6.58
C LEU A 342 0.29 -10.52 -6.48
N ALA A 343 1.51 -11.03 -6.33
CA ALA A 343 1.79 -12.44 -6.13
C ALA A 343 2.85 -12.61 -5.04
N LEU A 344 2.52 -13.32 -3.97
CA LEU A 344 3.43 -13.70 -2.90
C LEU A 344 3.63 -15.21 -2.93
N GLU A 345 4.86 -15.63 -3.19
CA GLU A 345 5.29 -17.02 -3.16
C GLU A 345 6.13 -17.25 -1.91
N LEU A 346 5.55 -17.96 -0.95
CA LEU A 346 6.21 -18.32 0.30
C LEU A 346 6.88 -19.69 0.16
N SER A 347 8.19 -19.70 0.38
CA SER A 347 9.00 -20.91 0.45
C SER A 347 8.90 -21.53 1.84
N GLY A 348 8.44 -22.79 1.91
CA GLY A 348 8.49 -23.58 3.15
C GLY A 348 9.89 -24.15 3.47
N ASP A 349 10.93 -23.74 2.73
CA ASP A 349 12.33 -24.12 2.94
C ASP A 349 13.18 -22.87 3.18
N SER A 350 13.94 -22.88 4.28
CA SER A 350 14.88 -21.83 4.69
C SER A 350 15.93 -21.43 3.63
N LYS A 351 16.18 -22.28 2.63
CA LYS A 351 17.18 -22.04 1.57
C LYS A 351 16.66 -21.23 0.39
N SER A 352 15.35 -21.13 0.22
CA SER A 352 14.74 -20.38 -0.89
C SER A 352 14.17 -19.07 -0.36
N ALA A 353 14.47 -17.96 -1.03
CA ALA A 353 13.85 -16.68 -0.67
C ALA A 353 12.36 -16.70 -1.04
N SER A 354 11.52 -16.13 -0.17
CA SER A 354 10.14 -15.82 -0.54
C SER A 354 10.11 -14.66 -1.53
N ILE A 355 9.19 -14.67 -2.48
CA ILE A 355 9.13 -13.69 -3.58
C ILE A 355 7.81 -12.92 -3.52
N LEU A 356 7.88 -11.60 -3.49
CA LEU A 356 6.74 -10.68 -3.64
C LEU A 356 6.83 -9.97 -4.99
N GLY A 357 5.93 -10.27 -5.92
CA GLY A 357 5.77 -9.57 -7.18
C GLY A 357 4.55 -8.65 -7.16
N ILE A 358 4.66 -7.45 -7.73
CA ILE A 358 3.53 -6.54 -7.98
C ILE A 358 3.67 -5.99 -9.40
N ALA A 359 2.63 -6.17 -10.23
CA ALA A 359 2.69 -5.76 -11.64
C ALA A 359 2.52 -4.24 -11.80
N ASP A 360 1.51 -3.67 -11.15
CA ASP A 360 1.19 -2.24 -11.26
C ASP A 360 0.64 -1.70 -9.95
N VAL A 361 1.09 -0.49 -9.59
CA VAL A 361 0.54 0.33 -8.50
C VAL A 361 0.14 1.70 -9.06
N ASP A 362 -1.15 1.96 -9.11
CA ASP A 362 -1.71 3.21 -9.60
C ASP A 362 -2.19 4.07 -8.44
N ILE A 363 -1.65 5.28 -8.26
CA ILE A 363 -1.98 6.16 -7.14
C ILE A 363 -2.47 7.51 -7.66
N MET A 364 -3.71 7.86 -7.32
CA MET A 364 -4.36 9.11 -7.70
C MET A 364 -4.39 10.10 -6.54
N LYS A 365 -4.00 11.34 -6.85
CA LYS A 365 -3.91 12.46 -5.92
C LYS A 365 -3.16 12.11 -4.63
N PRO A 366 -1.95 11.50 -4.71
CA PRO A 366 -1.15 11.27 -3.52
C PRO A 366 -0.77 12.61 -2.87
N VAL A 367 -0.85 12.68 -1.55
CA VAL A 367 -0.36 13.80 -0.74
C VAL A 367 0.75 13.25 0.16
N LEU A 368 1.86 13.98 0.26
CA LEU A 368 2.98 13.65 1.14
C LEU A 368 3.47 14.90 1.86
N GLN A 369 3.65 14.81 3.17
CA GLN A 369 4.41 15.77 3.95
C GLN A 369 5.83 15.26 4.15
N PHE A 370 6.80 15.96 3.57
CA PHE A 370 8.21 15.69 3.74
C PHE A 370 8.87 16.85 4.48
N GLU A 371 9.36 16.58 5.69
CA GLU A 371 9.90 17.61 6.57
C GLU A 371 11.31 17.25 7.00
N MET A 372 12.23 18.20 6.94
CA MET A 372 13.55 18.11 7.54
C MET A 372 13.52 18.80 8.90
N GLY A 373 13.82 18.05 9.97
CA GLY A 373 13.87 18.61 11.31
C GLY A 373 15.12 19.44 11.58
N GLU A 374 15.18 20.12 12.73
CA GLU A 374 16.35 20.90 13.16
C GLU A 374 17.64 20.07 13.26
N ASP A 375 17.50 18.77 13.54
CA ASP A 375 18.57 17.75 13.56
C ASP A 375 18.99 17.27 12.16
N ARG A 376 18.41 17.84 11.09
CA ARG A 376 18.60 17.45 9.68
C ARG A 376 18.20 16.00 9.38
N VAL A 377 17.30 15.43 10.19
CA VAL A 377 16.70 14.12 9.93
C VAL A 377 15.29 14.32 9.41
N SER A 378 14.92 13.61 8.34
CA SER A 378 13.58 13.72 7.80
C SER A 378 12.52 13.03 8.69
N ASN A 379 11.30 13.55 8.67
CA ASN A 379 10.14 12.92 9.32
C ASN A 379 9.94 11.46 8.89
N LEU A 380 10.14 11.14 7.61
CA LEU A 380 10.05 9.76 7.10
C LEU A 380 11.15 8.84 7.65
N ALA A 381 12.40 9.33 7.76
CA ALA A 381 13.48 8.55 8.32
C ALA A 381 13.26 8.23 9.81
N ARG A 382 12.65 9.16 10.55
CA ARG A 382 12.32 8.97 11.98
C ARG A 382 11.29 7.88 12.23
N LEU A 383 10.44 7.54 11.26
CA LEU A 383 9.48 6.43 11.38
C LEU A 383 10.17 5.08 11.58
N PHE A 384 11.41 4.92 11.11
CA PHE A 384 12.12 3.63 11.09
C PHE A 384 13.45 3.63 11.85
N ARG A 385 14.05 4.80 12.09
CA ARG A 385 15.35 4.95 12.77
C ARG A 385 15.24 4.61 14.27
N ALA A 386 16.13 3.76 14.76
CA ALA A 386 16.28 3.53 16.20
C ALA A 386 16.74 4.82 16.91
N PRO A 387 16.24 5.14 18.12
CA PRO A 387 16.74 6.28 18.88
C PRO A 387 18.24 6.16 19.07
N ALA A 388 18.98 7.23 18.78
CA ALA A 388 20.42 7.26 18.99
C ALA A 388 20.69 7.06 20.49
N ALA A 389 21.24 5.91 20.86
CA ALA A 389 21.90 5.78 22.15
C ALA A 389 23.00 6.86 22.20
N SER A 390 22.97 7.68 23.24
CA SER A 390 23.99 8.67 23.54
C SER A 390 25.38 8.04 23.43
N THR A 391 26.23 8.65 22.60
CA THR A 391 27.70 8.51 22.51
C THR A 391 28.34 7.48 23.43
N GLY A 392 28.63 6.32 22.85
CA GLY A 392 29.64 5.38 23.30
C GLY A 392 30.26 4.76 22.05
N GLU A 393 31.56 4.95 21.88
CA GLU A 393 32.35 4.42 20.77
C GLU A 393 32.01 2.96 20.48
N SER A 394 31.66 2.66 19.23
CA SER A 394 31.99 1.37 18.63
C SER A 394 32.05 1.56 17.13
N GLY A 395 33.28 1.70 16.63
CA GLY A 395 33.61 1.29 15.28
C GLY A 395 33.34 -0.20 15.14
N ALA A 396 32.09 -0.55 14.86
CA ALA A 396 31.75 -1.88 14.39
C ALA A 396 31.84 -1.84 12.86
N HIS A 397 32.83 -2.56 12.35
CA HIS A 397 32.95 -2.92 10.95
C HIS A 397 31.58 -3.18 10.32
N VAL A 398 31.34 -2.55 9.16
CA VAL A 398 30.35 -3.03 8.20
C VAL A 398 30.85 -4.40 7.75
N GLY A 399 30.50 -5.43 8.51
CA GLY A 399 30.63 -6.81 8.10
C GLY A 399 29.76 -7.02 6.88
N ASP A 400 30.34 -7.62 5.83
CA ASP A 400 29.65 -8.17 4.67
C ASP A 400 28.29 -8.75 5.05
N ILE A 401 27.21 -8.12 4.59
CA ILE A 401 25.91 -8.79 4.46
C ILE A 401 25.75 -9.13 2.98
N SER A 402 26.57 -10.07 2.51
CA SER A 402 26.28 -10.86 1.32
C SER A 402 25.59 -12.16 1.74
N THR A 403 24.42 -12.01 2.35
CA THR A 403 23.41 -13.08 2.41
C THR A 403 22.25 -12.62 1.56
N ALA A 404 21.84 -13.42 0.57
CA ALA A 404 20.67 -13.13 -0.25
C ALA A 404 19.48 -12.78 0.67
N PRO A 405 18.70 -11.71 0.35
CA PRO A 405 17.65 -11.26 1.24
C PRO A 405 16.61 -12.36 1.46
N ALA A 406 16.20 -12.56 2.71
CA ALA A 406 15.22 -13.58 3.09
C ALA A 406 13.89 -13.45 2.32
N MET A 407 13.56 -12.23 1.89
CA MET A 407 12.45 -11.91 0.99
C MET A 407 12.95 -11.06 -0.19
N ARG A 408 12.62 -11.49 -1.41
CA ARG A 408 12.83 -10.71 -2.63
C ARG A 408 11.54 -10.01 -3.01
N TYR A 409 11.63 -8.74 -3.42
CA TYR A 409 10.49 -8.02 -3.99
C TYR A 409 10.81 -7.46 -5.38
N ASP A 410 9.78 -7.42 -6.22
CA ASP A 410 9.83 -6.85 -7.56
C ASP A 410 8.50 -6.14 -7.86
N ILE A 411 8.56 -4.81 -8.00
CA ILE A 411 7.42 -3.97 -8.37
C ILE A 411 7.72 -3.41 -9.76
N ARG A 412 6.94 -3.85 -10.74
CA ARG A 412 7.21 -3.53 -12.15
C ARG A 412 6.92 -2.07 -12.48
N ALA A 413 5.79 -1.51 -12.02
CA ALA A 413 5.45 -0.11 -12.24
C ALA A 413 4.68 0.51 -11.08
N ILE A 414 5.04 1.75 -10.72
CA ILE A 414 4.25 2.65 -9.87
C ILE A 414 3.96 3.91 -10.68
N ARG A 415 2.69 4.30 -10.74
CA ARG A 415 2.20 5.48 -11.46
C ARG A 415 1.54 6.43 -10.49
N LEU A 416 2.02 7.67 -10.47
CA LEU A 416 1.50 8.76 -9.65
C LEU A 416 0.77 9.74 -10.55
N LYS A 417 -0.45 10.13 -10.17
CA LYS A 417 -1.26 11.09 -10.93
C LYS A 417 -1.73 12.22 -10.03
N GLN A 418 -1.50 13.45 -10.46
CA GLN A 418 -1.99 14.67 -9.77
C GLN A 418 -1.59 14.77 -8.29
N GLY A 419 -0.37 14.35 -7.95
CA GLY A 419 0.14 14.37 -6.58
C GLY A 419 0.48 15.75 -6.05
N GLN A 420 0.59 15.83 -4.73
CA GLN A 420 1.03 17.00 -3.97
C GLN A 420 2.10 16.59 -2.96
N VAL A 421 3.17 17.36 -2.88
CA VAL A 421 4.22 17.19 -1.87
C VAL A 421 4.43 18.51 -1.17
N HIS A 422 4.22 18.52 0.13
CA HIS A 422 4.58 19.64 0.98
C HIS A 422 5.99 19.40 1.52
N PHE A 423 6.93 20.26 1.17
CA PHE A 423 8.30 20.22 1.66
C PHE A 423 8.53 21.34 2.67
N ALA A 424 9.04 20.99 3.86
CA ALA A 424 9.51 21.96 4.84
C ALA A 424 10.91 21.61 5.36
N ASP A 425 11.77 22.61 5.50
CA ASP A 425 13.06 22.49 6.19
C ASP A 425 13.09 23.42 7.40
N HIS A 426 12.93 22.80 8.58
CA HIS A 426 12.94 23.48 9.87
C HIS A 426 14.35 23.66 10.43
N SER A 427 15.40 23.14 9.77
CA SER A 427 16.80 23.39 10.16
C SER A 427 17.30 24.78 9.78
N ILE A 428 16.50 25.53 9.02
CA ILE A 428 16.78 26.88 8.52
C ILE A 428 15.81 27.88 9.18
N ARG A 429 16.27 29.10 9.48
CA ARG A 429 15.47 30.16 10.10
C ARG A 429 15.58 31.46 9.29
N PRO A 430 14.48 32.03 8.76
CA PRO A 430 13.10 31.53 8.79
C PRO A 430 12.95 30.16 8.10
N GLU A 431 11.88 29.42 8.39
CA GLU A 431 11.68 28.09 7.81
C GLU A 431 11.53 28.15 6.28
N PHE A 432 12.09 27.16 5.61
CA PHE A 432 11.93 27.02 4.17
C PHE A 432 10.77 26.08 3.86
N VAL A 433 9.79 26.55 3.10
CA VAL A 433 8.60 25.77 2.74
C VAL A 433 8.34 25.89 1.24
N VAL A 434 8.11 24.75 0.60
CA VAL A 434 7.81 24.67 -0.84
C VAL A 434 6.79 23.57 -1.10
N ASP A 435 5.76 23.92 -1.88
CA ASP A 435 4.80 22.94 -2.39
C ASP A 435 5.13 22.52 -3.81
N VAL A 436 5.09 21.21 -4.03
CA VAL A 436 5.06 20.61 -5.36
C VAL A 436 3.64 20.13 -5.65
N ASN A 437 3.02 20.68 -6.69
CA ASN A 437 1.63 20.40 -7.08
C ASN A 437 1.57 19.68 -8.43
N SER A 438 0.43 19.05 -8.71
CA SER A 438 0.18 18.35 -9.99
C SER A 438 1.30 17.38 -10.38
N LEU A 439 1.88 16.69 -9.38
CA LEU A 439 2.98 15.76 -9.58
C LEU A 439 2.48 14.49 -10.29
N ASN A 440 2.95 14.27 -11.51
CA ASN A 440 2.76 13.04 -12.25
C ASN A 440 4.09 12.29 -12.31
N GLY A 441 4.05 10.97 -12.24
CA GLY A 441 5.27 10.20 -12.13
C GLY A 441 5.13 8.75 -12.53
N ASN A 442 6.19 8.21 -13.12
CA ASN A 442 6.36 6.80 -13.43
C ASN A 442 7.64 6.30 -12.77
N LEU A 443 7.52 5.23 -11.99
CA LEU A 443 8.65 4.55 -11.35
C LEU A 443 8.61 3.07 -11.72
N LEU A 444 9.63 2.59 -12.43
CA LEU A 444 9.66 1.25 -13.00
C LEU A 444 10.73 0.38 -12.34
N GLY A 445 10.45 -0.90 -12.14
CA GLY A 445 11.45 -1.92 -11.78
C GLY A 445 12.03 -1.78 -10.37
N ILE A 446 11.22 -1.47 -9.37
CA ILE A 446 11.67 -1.41 -7.97
C ILE A 446 11.95 -2.83 -7.49
N SER A 447 13.20 -3.11 -7.09
CA SER A 447 13.60 -4.41 -6.58
C SER A 447 14.73 -4.30 -5.57
N ASN A 448 14.85 -5.29 -4.69
CA ASN A 448 16.02 -5.51 -3.85
C ASN A 448 16.96 -6.59 -4.38
N ALA A 449 16.74 -7.08 -5.61
CA ALA A 449 17.69 -7.99 -6.24
C ALA A 449 19.02 -7.24 -6.55
N PRO A 450 20.18 -7.90 -6.38
CA PRO A 450 21.47 -7.30 -6.70
C PRO A 450 21.52 -6.78 -8.13
N ASN A 451 22.17 -5.63 -8.34
CA ASN A 451 22.32 -4.97 -9.65
C ASN A 451 21.00 -4.62 -10.36
N ARG A 452 19.88 -4.52 -9.63
CA ARG A 452 18.62 -3.98 -10.15
C ARG A 452 18.43 -2.55 -9.65
N TYR A 453 17.99 -1.69 -10.57
CA TYR A 453 17.77 -0.27 -10.33
C TYR A 453 16.39 0.10 -10.83
N ALA A 454 15.67 0.92 -10.08
CA ALA A 454 14.41 1.45 -10.55
C ALA A 454 14.67 2.66 -11.44
N THR A 455 13.88 2.88 -12.49
CA THR A 455 13.94 4.12 -13.29
C THR A 455 12.75 5.00 -12.96
N LEU A 456 13.00 6.30 -12.83
CA LEU A 456 11.98 7.29 -12.48
C LEU A 456 11.87 8.34 -13.58
N ALA A 457 10.65 8.81 -13.79
CA ALA A 457 10.35 10.03 -14.52
C ALA A 457 9.20 10.75 -13.83
N LEU A 458 9.38 12.03 -13.52
CA LEU A 458 8.46 12.86 -12.71
C LEU A 458 8.31 14.22 -13.38
N ASP A 459 7.09 14.76 -13.39
CA ASP A 459 6.77 16.12 -13.83
C ASP A 459 5.82 16.77 -12.82
N GLY A 460 6.09 18.01 -12.42
CA GLY A 460 5.30 18.72 -11.40
C GLY A 460 5.45 20.24 -11.45
N ARG A 461 4.64 20.92 -10.63
CA ARG A 461 4.64 22.38 -10.43
C ARG A 461 5.28 22.73 -9.11
N VAL A 462 6.14 23.73 -9.08
CA VAL A 462 6.78 24.21 -7.85
C VAL A 462 6.26 25.61 -7.53
N GLY A 463 5.62 25.75 -6.37
CA GLY A 463 4.95 26.99 -6.00
C GLY A 463 3.89 27.41 -7.03
N ARG A 464 3.85 28.71 -7.37
CA ARG A 464 2.82 29.27 -8.27
C ARG A 464 3.14 29.19 -9.75
N VAL A 465 4.41 29.35 -10.14
CA VAL A 465 4.83 29.53 -11.55
C VAL A 465 5.99 28.61 -11.98
N GLY A 466 6.63 27.92 -11.03
CA GLY A 466 7.78 27.08 -11.31
C GLY A 466 7.39 25.68 -11.81
N SER A 467 8.29 25.01 -12.51
CA SER A 467 8.14 23.59 -12.87
C SER A 467 9.32 22.74 -12.41
N LEU A 468 9.02 21.48 -12.10
CA LEU A 468 9.97 20.44 -11.76
C LEU A 468 9.83 19.31 -12.77
N ARG A 469 10.98 18.81 -13.24
CA ARG A 469 11.10 17.52 -13.91
C ARG A 469 12.19 16.70 -13.26
N GLY A 470 11.93 15.43 -13.01
CA GLY A 470 12.93 14.48 -12.51
C GLY A 470 13.04 13.29 -13.44
N ARG A 471 14.26 12.87 -13.77
CA ARG A 471 14.51 11.63 -14.52
C ARG A 471 15.77 10.95 -14.00
N GLY A 472 15.78 9.63 -13.95
CA GLY A 472 16.98 8.92 -13.52
C GLY A 472 16.76 7.49 -13.12
N GLN A 473 17.75 6.94 -12.41
CA GLN A 473 17.71 5.62 -11.83
C GLN A 473 18.15 5.62 -10.36
N ILE A 474 17.54 4.75 -9.56
CA ILE A 474 17.79 4.64 -8.12
C ILE A 474 17.82 3.17 -7.71
N ALA A 475 18.88 2.77 -7.00
CA ALA A 475 18.89 1.53 -6.23
C ALA A 475 18.06 1.71 -4.94
N PHE A 476 16.76 1.36 -4.96
CA PHE A 476 15.86 1.62 -3.82
C PHE A 476 16.28 0.91 -2.52
N ALA A 477 16.83 -0.30 -2.61
CA ALA A 477 17.27 -1.04 -1.44
C ALA A 477 18.52 -0.41 -0.78
N ASN A 478 19.43 0.16 -1.58
CA ASN A 478 20.59 0.90 -1.10
C ASN A 478 20.99 1.99 -2.11
N PRO A 479 20.51 3.23 -1.94
CA PRO A 479 20.80 4.33 -2.86
C PRO A 479 22.28 4.69 -2.99
N ARG A 480 23.15 4.21 -2.07
CA ARG A 480 24.61 4.41 -2.14
C ARG A 480 25.29 3.55 -3.20
N GLU A 481 24.67 2.44 -3.62
CA GLU A 481 25.25 1.53 -4.62
C GLU A 481 25.24 2.15 -6.01
N ASN A 482 24.06 2.61 -6.44
CA ASN A 482 23.87 3.23 -7.74
C ASN A 482 22.68 4.18 -7.71
N HIS A 483 22.96 5.43 -8.03
CA HIS A 483 21.98 6.50 -8.19
C HIS A 483 22.48 7.39 -9.34
N ASP A 484 21.62 7.74 -10.29
CA ASP A 484 21.90 8.79 -11.30
C ASP A 484 20.58 9.49 -11.56
N VAL A 485 20.37 10.61 -10.88
CA VAL A 485 19.12 11.36 -10.96
C VAL A 485 19.42 12.78 -11.40
N THR A 486 18.68 13.20 -12.42
CA THR A 486 18.65 14.57 -12.91
C THR A 486 17.33 15.21 -12.49
N LEU A 487 17.39 16.35 -11.82
CA LEU A 487 16.27 17.21 -11.47
C LEU A 487 16.44 18.54 -12.20
N LEU A 488 15.43 18.94 -12.95
CA LEU A 488 15.38 20.17 -13.72
C LEU A 488 14.27 21.05 -13.13
N PHE A 489 14.67 22.16 -12.55
CA PHE A 489 13.77 23.20 -12.08
C PHE A 489 13.81 24.36 -13.08
N ARG A 490 12.64 24.87 -13.44
CA ARG A 490 12.52 26.02 -14.35
C ARG A 490 11.63 27.09 -13.75
N ASN A 491 12.06 28.34 -13.94
CA ASN A 491 11.33 29.54 -13.57
C ASN A 491 10.86 29.56 -12.10
N ILE A 492 11.74 29.15 -11.18
CA ILE A 492 11.44 29.22 -9.75
C ILE A 492 11.60 30.68 -9.31
N PRO A 493 10.61 31.30 -8.62
CA PRO A 493 10.78 32.65 -8.09
C PRO A 493 11.95 32.69 -7.11
N LEU A 494 12.97 33.49 -7.37
CA LEU A 494 14.21 33.47 -6.59
C LEU A 494 13.98 33.88 -5.13
N ARG A 495 12.97 34.73 -4.88
CA ARG A 495 12.50 35.10 -3.53
C ARG A 495 12.13 33.88 -2.66
N SER A 496 11.70 32.75 -3.25
CA SER A 496 11.38 31.54 -2.47
C SER A 496 12.61 30.96 -1.76
N THR A 497 13.82 31.32 -2.21
CA THR A 497 15.08 30.87 -1.62
C THR A 497 15.57 31.74 -0.44
N ASN A 498 14.86 32.82 -0.11
CA ASN A 498 15.23 33.75 0.96
C ASN A 498 15.59 33.08 2.30
N PRO A 499 14.85 32.05 2.79
CA PRO A 499 15.27 31.30 3.98
C PRO A 499 16.75 30.86 3.96
N TYR A 500 17.21 30.30 2.84
CA TYR A 500 18.60 29.88 2.68
C TYR A 500 19.54 31.07 2.43
N VAL A 501 19.16 32.02 1.57
CA VAL A 501 20.04 33.15 1.21
C VAL A 501 20.28 34.06 2.42
N MET A 502 19.26 34.31 3.24
CA MET A 502 19.41 35.06 4.50
C MET A 502 20.30 34.31 5.49
N THR A 503 20.12 32.98 5.62
CA THR A 503 20.87 32.14 6.57
C THR A 503 22.33 31.99 6.20
N PHE A 504 22.66 31.82 4.91
CA PHE A 504 24.01 31.49 4.47
C PHE A 504 24.76 32.67 3.86
N ALA A 505 24.07 33.64 3.27
CA ALA A 505 24.68 34.76 2.56
C ALA A 505 24.39 36.14 3.17
N GLY A 506 23.38 36.25 4.04
CA GLY A 506 23.11 37.46 4.81
C GLY A 506 22.34 38.55 4.06
N TYR A 507 21.69 38.21 2.94
CA TYR A 507 20.88 39.16 2.15
C TYR A 507 19.48 38.62 1.90
N GLN A 508 18.54 39.54 1.69
CA GLN A 508 17.24 39.23 1.10
C GLN A 508 17.30 39.37 -0.42
N ILE A 509 16.43 38.63 -1.10
CA ILE A 509 16.15 38.76 -2.52
C ILE A 509 14.75 39.35 -2.67
N ASP A 510 14.68 40.50 -3.34
CA ASP A 510 13.42 41.18 -3.64
C ASP A 510 12.77 40.59 -4.88
N ASP A 511 13.55 40.28 -5.92
CA ASP A 511 13.02 39.82 -7.20
C ASP A 511 14.01 38.95 -7.99
N GLY A 512 13.50 38.29 -9.04
CA GLY A 512 14.26 37.45 -9.96
C GLY A 512 13.71 36.02 -10.08
N SER A 513 14.27 35.27 -11.01
CA SER A 513 13.95 33.84 -11.23
C SER A 513 15.20 32.98 -11.31
N ILE A 514 15.07 31.69 -11.00
CA ILE A 514 16.15 30.71 -11.07
C ILE A 514 15.70 29.43 -11.77
N ASP A 515 16.54 28.95 -12.69
CA ASP A 515 16.55 27.57 -13.15
C ASP A 515 17.66 26.82 -12.46
N ALA A 516 17.41 25.55 -12.11
CA ALA A 516 18.41 24.67 -11.52
C ALA A 516 18.44 23.33 -12.26
N ASP A 517 19.59 23.00 -12.84
CA ASP A 517 19.89 21.68 -13.38
C ASP A 517 20.76 20.93 -12.39
N LEU A 518 20.18 19.95 -11.71
CA LEU A 518 20.87 19.17 -10.69
C LEU A 518 21.03 17.74 -11.19
N ARG A 519 22.25 17.23 -11.28
CA ARG A 519 22.52 15.82 -11.57
C ARG A 519 23.37 15.21 -10.48
N TYR A 520 22.85 14.20 -9.80
CA TYR A 520 23.52 13.52 -8.70
C TYR A 520 23.75 12.04 -9.05
N VAL A 521 25.02 11.69 -9.19
CA VAL A 521 25.47 10.33 -9.47
C VAL A 521 26.16 9.78 -8.23
N THR A 522 25.69 8.64 -7.72
CA THR A 522 26.37 7.90 -6.66
C THR A 522 26.75 6.52 -7.18
N ARG A 523 28.00 6.13 -7.00
CA ARG A 523 28.50 4.77 -7.30
C ARG A 523 29.35 4.28 -6.14
N ALA A 524 28.95 3.17 -5.51
CA ALA A 524 29.66 2.57 -4.38
C ALA A 524 30.03 3.60 -3.29
N GLY A 525 29.09 4.48 -2.93
CA GLY A 525 29.28 5.54 -1.94
C GLY A 525 30.01 6.80 -2.41
N LYS A 526 30.58 6.83 -3.63
CA LYS A 526 31.16 8.06 -4.20
C LYS A 526 30.07 8.86 -4.89
N LEU A 527 29.80 10.07 -4.38
CA LEU A 527 28.82 11.02 -4.92
C LEU A 527 29.52 12.06 -5.79
N GLU A 528 29.01 12.24 -7.01
CA GLU A 528 29.31 13.33 -7.92
C GLU A 528 28.02 14.10 -8.23
N GLY A 529 27.96 15.35 -7.83
CA GLY A 529 26.88 16.30 -8.11
C GLY A 529 27.32 17.35 -9.11
N LYS A 530 26.55 17.56 -10.17
CA LYS A 530 26.68 18.69 -11.09
C LYS A 530 25.46 19.58 -10.94
N ASN A 531 25.68 20.83 -10.53
CA ASN A 531 24.61 21.78 -10.29
C ASN A 531 24.84 23.01 -11.17
N ARG A 532 23.98 23.24 -12.15
CA ARG A 532 23.98 24.48 -12.94
C ARG A 532 22.81 25.34 -12.50
N PHE A 533 23.09 26.60 -12.18
CA PHE A 533 22.09 27.58 -11.79
C PHE A 533 22.08 28.70 -12.82
N VAL A 534 20.92 28.97 -13.39
CA VAL A 534 20.71 30.12 -14.27
C VAL A 534 19.77 31.08 -13.56
N ILE A 535 20.29 32.21 -13.13
CA ILE A 535 19.56 33.26 -12.42
C ILE A 535 19.29 34.40 -13.39
N ARG A 536 18.06 34.92 -13.41
CA ARG A 536 17.67 36.04 -14.28
C ARG A 536 17.07 37.18 -13.46
N GLN A 537 17.50 38.40 -13.78
CA GLN A 537 16.98 39.66 -13.24
C GLN A 537 16.94 39.68 -11.70
N ILE A 538 18.03 39.23 -11.07
CA ILE A 538 18.12 39.22 -9.61
C ILE A 538 18.09 40.65 -9.07
N ARG A 539 17.29 40.88 -8.03
CA ARG A 539 17.33 42.12 -7.25
C ARG A 539 17.60 41.79 -5.80
N LEU A 540 18.77 42.19 -5.32
CA LEU A 540 19.11 42.10 -3.91
C LEU A 540 18.32 43.15 -3.13
N GLY A 541 17.76 42.72 -1.99
CA GLY A 541 17.07 43.57 -1.03
C GLY A 541 17.98 43.96 0.14
N ALA A 542 17.37 44.16 1.31
CA ALA A 542 18.10 44.53 2.52
C ALA A 542 19.00 43.40 3.04
N GLU A 543 20.08 43.77 3.74
CA GLU A 543 20.87 42.83 4.53
C GLU A 543 20.03 42.22 5.65
N ALA A 544 20.21 40.93 5.90
CA ALA A 544 19.54 40.23 6.98
C ALA A 544 20.06 40.78 8.32
N PRO A 545 19.18 41.34 9.17
CA PRO A 545 19.59 42.08 10.38
C PRO A 545 20.35 41.20 11.39
N ASP A 546 20.00 39.91 11.47
CA ASP A 546 20.55 38.96 12.46
C ASP A 546 21.59 37.99 11.86
N TYR A 547 22.21 38.31 10.72
CA TYR A 547 23.19 37.43 10.08
C TYR A 547 24.52 37.39 10.85
N GLN A 548 24.88 36.19 11.32
CA GLN A 548 26.11 35.94 12.10
C GLN A 548 27.29 35.43 11.27
N GLY A 549 27.08 35.15 9.98
CA GLY A 549 28.13 34.63 9.08
C GLY A 549 29.05 35.72 8.51
N ALA A 550 30.03 35.29 7.70
CA ALA A 550 30.90 36.22 6.98
C ALA A 550 30.11 36.94 5.87
N ARG A 551 29.99 38.27 5.95
CA ARG A 551 29.23 39.06 4.96
C ARG A 551 29.89 38.97 3.59
N LEU A 552 29.17 38.37 2.65
CA LEU A 552 29.61 38.21 1.27
C LEU A 552 29.29 39.50 0.50
N PRO A 553 30.19 40.02 -0.35
CA PRO A 553 29.89 41.17 -1.19
C PRO A 553 28.99 40.75 -2.37
N LEU A 554 27.78 40.28 -2.09
CA LEU A 554 26.87 39.71 -3.09
C LEU A 554 26.51 40.73 -4.18
N GLY A 555 26.36 42.00 -3.83
CA GLY A 555 26.12 43.05 -4.82
C GLY A 555 27.24 43.15 -5.86
N LEU A 556 28.50 43.01 -5.43
CA LEU A 556 29.64 42.97 -6.34
C LEU A 556 29.66 41.66 -7.14
N ALA A 557 29.37 40.52 -6.50
CA ALA A 557 29.31 39.23 -7.19
C ALA A 557 28.23 39.21 -8.28
N VAL A 558 27.04 39.74 -8.00
CA VAL A 558 25.95 39.91 -8.96
C VAL A 558 26.42 40.82 -10.10
N ALA A 559 26.94 42.01 -9.80
CA ALA A 559 27.39 42.96 -10.83
C ALA A 559 28.53 42.44 -11.72
N LEU A 560 29.33 41.49 -11.23
CA LEU A 560 30.42 40.87 -12.00
C LEU A 560 29.98 39.65 -12.82
N LEU A 561 28.97 38.92 -12.36
CA LEU A 561 28.48 37.70 -12.99
C LEU A 561 27.30 37.94 -13.94
N GLU A 562 26.56 39.03 -13.74
CA GLU A 562 25.40 39.40 -14.53
C GLU A 562 25.84 39.93 -15.90
N ASP A 563 25.31 39.34 -16.96
CA ASP A 563 25.57 39.77 -18.34
C ASP A 563 24.67 40.94 -18.77
N SER A 564 24.80 41.38 -20.03
CA SER A 564 24.00 42.49 -20.57
C SER A 564 22.48 42.23 -20.61
N SER A 565 22.05 40.97 -20.47
CA SER A 565 20.64 40.57 -20.45
C SER A 565 20.09 40.40 -19.03
N GLY A 566 20.93 40.60 -18.01
CA GLY A 566 20.57 40.38 -16.62
C GLY A 566 20.64 38.92 -16.19
N MET A 567 21.43 38.09 -16.88
CA MET A 567 21.54 36.65 -16.63
C MET A 567 22.88 36.31 -15.96
N ILE A 568 22.82 35.39 -14.99
CA ILE A 568 23.96 34.79 -14.29
C ILE A 568 23.89 33.28 -14.50
N ASP A 569 24.94 32.67 -15.06
CA ASP A 569 25.04 31.21 -15.27
C ASP A 569 26.23 30.65 -14.48
N VAL A 570 25.94 29.82 -13.48
CA VAL A 570 26.95 29.30 -12.54
C VAL A 570 26.89 27.77 -12.49
N ASN A 571 28.05 27.14 -12.63
CA ASN A 571 28.20 25.70 -12.49
C ASN A 571 28.97 25.38 -11.19
N ILE A 572 28.33 24.63 -10.29
CA ILE A 572 28.83 24.27 -8.97
C ILE A 572 28.96 22.75 -8.89
N PRO A 573 30.16 22.18 -9.11
CA PRO A 573 30.39 20.75 -8.89
C PRO A 573 30.47 20.45 -7.39
N VAL A 574 29.96 19.29 -6.98
CA VAL A 574 30.01 18.77 -5.62
C VAL A 574 30.51 17.34 -5.68
N GLN A 575 31.56 17.00 -4.95
CA GLN A 575 32.10 15.63 -4.91
C GLN A 575 32.37 15.23 -3.47
N GLY A 576 32.15 13.96 -3.13
CA GLY A 576 32.48 13.44 -1.81
C GLY A 576 32.13 11.96 -1.64
N ASP A 577 32.56 11.39 -0.51
CA ASP A 577 32.15 10.05 -0.09
C ASP A 577 30.98 10.18 0.90
N VAL A 578 29.83 9.59 0.58
CA VAL A 578 28.64 9.67 1.44
C VAL A 578 28.76 8.81 2.70
N ASN A 579 29.81 8.02 2.82
CA ASN A 579 30.12 7.26 4.02
C ASN A 579 31.07 8.02 4.97
N ASP A 580 31.62 9.16 4.55
CA ASP A 580 32.52 9.96 5.37
C ASP A 580 31.72 10.76 6.44
N PRO A 581 32.03 10.62 7.73
CA PRO A 581 31.43 11.41 8.81
C PRO A 581 31.62 12.93 8.65
N GLU A 582 32.67 13.37 7.95
CA GLU A 582 32.96 14.79 7.71
C GLU A 582 32.27 15.36 6.46
N PHE A 583 31.46 14.56 5.73
CA PHE A 583 30.73 15.03 4.56
C PHE A 583 29.76 16.17 4.91
N GLY A 584 30.14 17.41 4.56
CA GLY A 584 29.39 18.64 4.84
C GLY A 584 29.14 19.50 3.61
N VAL A 585 27.86 19.72 3.27
CA VAL A 585 27.42 20.51 2.10
C VAL A 585 28.00 21.93 2.08
N GLY A 586 28.15 22.56 3.26
CA GLY A 586 28.61 23.95 3.38
C GLY A 586 30.02 24.20 2.87
N HIS A 587 30.98 23.30 3.14
CA HIS A 587 32.37 23.47 2.69
C HIS A 587 32.46 23.33 1.16
N LEU A 588 31.74 22.37 0.57
CA LEU A 588 31.78 22.09 -0.87
C LEU A 588 31.22 23.27 -1.68
N VAL A 589 30.07 23.83 -1.25
CA VAL A 589 29.48 25.01 -1.88
C VAL A 589 30.43 26.22 -1.78
N TRP A 590 31.06 26.43 -0.62
CA TRP A 590 31.98 27.56 -0.42
C TRP A 590 33.22 27.50 -1.30
N GLN A 591 33.78 26.31 -1.48
CA GLN A 591 34.94 26.12 -2.34
C GLN A 591 34.60 26.39 -3.82
N ALA A 592 33.41 25.98 -4.26
CA ALA A 592 32.94 26.26 -5.61
C ALA A 592 32.70 27.76 -5.84
N VAL A 593 32.06 28.48 -4.90
CA VAL A 593 31.84 29.93 -5.00
C VAL A 593 33.17 30.69 -5.06
N LYS A 594 34.14 30.36 -4.20
CA LYS A 594 35.50 30.96 -4.25
C LYS A 594 36.18 30.74 -5.60
N THR A 595 36.01 29.56 -6.20
CA THR A 595 36.61 29.23 -7.50
C THR A 595 36.02 30.08 -8.62
N VAL A 596 34.70 30.30 -8.59
CA VAL A 596 34.01 31.18 -9.55
C VAL A 596 34.48 32.63 -9.38
N LEU A 597 34.53 33.15 -8.15
CA LEU A 597 34.95 34.54 -7.89
C LEU A 597 36.43 34.79 -8.24
N ASN A 598 37.33 33.84 -7.96
CA ASN A 598 38.75 33.97 -8.29
C ASN A 598 39.00 33.96 -9.81
N ASN A 599 38.12 33.33 -10.60
CA ASN A 599 38.24 33.26 -12.05
C ASN A 599 37.66 34.51 -12.77
N VAL A 600 37.06 35.46 -12.04
CA VAL A 600 36.40 36.66 -12.58
C VAL A 600 37.28 37.93 -12.51
N VAL A 601 38.58 37.80 -12.23
CA VAL A 601 39.49 38.95 -11.99
C VAL A 601 40.01 39.63 -13.29
N THR A 602 39.49 39.32 -14.48
CA THR A 602 40.00 39.90 -15.74
C THR A 602 38.95 40.48 -16.71
N ALA A 603 37.84 41.05 -16.23
CA ALA A 603 36.89 41.74 -17.10
C ALA A 603 36.70 43.23 -16.73
N PRO A 604 37.12 44.19 -17.58
CA PRO A 604 36.77 45.60 -17.44
C PRO A 604 35.43 45.85 -18.15
N PHE A 605 34.37 46.22 -17.43
CA PHE A 605 33.09 46.51 -18.10
C PHE A 605 33.08 47.91 -18.74
N ARG A 606 32.81 47.89 -20.05
CA ARG A 606 32.19 48.99 -20.82
C ARG A 606 30.68 48.95 -20.61
N VAL A 607 30.10 50.14 -20.55
CA VAL A 607 28.67 50.44 -20.34
C VAL A 607 28.00 50.81 -21.68
N LEU A 608 26.66 50.79 -21.66
CA LEU A 608 25.63 51.34 -22.58
C LEU A 608 25.07 50.28 -23.54
N GLY A 609 23.76 50.07 -23.69
CA GLY A 609 22.56 50.78 -23.27
C GLY A 609 21.54 50.71 -24.42
N THR A 610 20.39 50.07 -24.26
CA THR A 610 19.33 50.04 -25.29
C THR A 610 17.93 50.12 -24.68
N ILE A 611 17.46 51.37 -24.65
CA ILE A 611 16.06 51.78 -24.56
C ILE A 611 15.41 51.50 -25.92
N LEU A 612 14.62 50.43 -26.08
CA LEU A 612 13.74 50.24 -27.25
C LEU A 612 12.41 49.51 -26.96
N GLY A 613 11.90 49.60 -25.73
CA GLY A 613 10.45 49.77 -25.48
C GLY A 613 9.43 48.80 -26.10
N ILE A 614 9.78 47.53 -26.36
CA ILE A 614 8.80 46.48 -26.65
C ILE A 614 9.21 45.25 -25.83
N GLU A 615 8.38 44.85 -24.88
CA GLU A 615 8.66 43.76 -23.96
C GLU A 615 8.72 42.40 -24.69
N ASN A 616 9.83 41.69 -24.46
CA ASN A 616 10.02 40.28 -24.77
C ASN A 616 9.03 39.43 -23.97
N MET A 617 7.96 38.94 -24.60
CA MET A 617 7.27 37.76 -24.09
C MET A 617 8.11 36.54 -24.47
N ASP A 618 8.63 35.81 -23.49
CA ASP A 618 9.31 34.54 -23.73
C ASP A 618 8.40 33.61 -24.54
N ALA A 619 8.95 32.98 -25.58
CA ALA A 619 8.22 32.02 -26.38
C ALA A 619 7.70 30.86 -25.53
N VAL A 620 6.56 30.30 -25.94
CA VAL A 620 6.06 29.05 -25.35
C VAL A 620 6.88 27.91 -25.93
N VAL A 621 7.62 27.18 -25.09
CA VAL A 621 8.60 26.18 -25.55
C VAL A 621 8.15 24.76 -25.27
N PHE A 622 8.50 23.84 -26.16
CA PHE A 622 8.33 22.41 -26.01
C PHE A 622 9.68 21.72 -25.84
N ILE A 623 9.70 20.60 -25.12
CA ILE A 623 10.90 19.78 -25.05
C ILE A 623 11.07 19.05 -26.38
N PRO A 624 12.29 18.97 -26.92
CA PRO A 624 12.53 18.22 -28.14
C PRO A 624 11.96 16.79 -28.05
N GLY A 625 11.23 16.36 -29.09
CA GLY A 625 10.56 15.07 -29.18
C GLY A 625 9.26 14.91 -28.41
N GLU A 626 8.85 15.90 -27.60
CA GLU A 626 7.63 15.85 -26.78
C GLU A 626 6.57 16.86 -27.25
N SER A 627 5.28 16.48 -27.19
CA SER A 627 4.14 17.38 -27.42
C SER A 627 3.46 17.87 -26.12
N GLY A 628 3.94 17.42 -24.96
CA GLY A 628 3.46 17.85 -23.65
C GLY A 628 4.02 19.23 -23.24
N LEU A 629 3.17 20.10 -22.70
CA LEU A 629 3.59 21.37 -22.12
C LEU A 629 4.03 21.17 -20.67
N SER A 630 5.20 21.74 -20.33
CA SER A 630 5.54 21.89 -18.91
C SER A 630 4.51 22.80 -18.23
N PRO A 631 4.28 22.63 -16.92
CA PRO A 631 3.30 23.47 -16.24
C PRO A 631 3.59 24.99 -16.30
N ASN A 632 4.85 25.41 -16.34
CA ASN A 632 5.22 26.82 -16.51
C ASN A 632 4.75 27.35 -17.88
N GLU A 633 4.89 26.54 -18.93
CA GLU A 633 4.45 26.90 -20.28
C GLU A 633 2.92 26.94 -20.38
N GLN A 634 2.21 26.12 -19.60
CA GLN A 634 0.75 26.20 -19.47
C GLN A 634 0.31 27.54 -18.84
N ASP A 635 1.02 28.03 -17.82
CA ASP A 635 0.71 29.33 -17.20
C ASP A 635 0.94 30.50 -18.16
N LYS A 636 1.99 30.44 -18.98
CA LYS A 636 2.22 31.44 -20.04
C LYS A 636 1.02 31.50 -20.98
N LEU A 637 0.50 30.35 -21.39
CA LEU A 637 -0.70 30.27 -22.24
C LEU A 637 -1.95 30.82 -21.54
N ASP A 638 -2.11 30.58 -20.24
CA ASP A 638 -3.24 31.14 -19.49
C ASP A 638 -3.18 32.68 -19.44
N LYS A 639 -1.97 33.26 -19.27
CA LYS A 639 -1.77 34.72 -19.35
C LYS A 639 -2.06 35.26 -20.75
N ILE A 640 -1.62 34.56 -21.79
CA ILE A 640 -1.91 34.90 -23.19
C ILE A 640 -3.43 34.89 -23.42
N ALA A 641 -4.12 33.85 -22.94
CA ALA A 641 -5.58 33.75 -23.04
C ALA A 641 -6.30 34.89 -22.29
N ALA A 642 -5.85 35.23 -21.08
CA ALA A 642 -6.41 36.34 -20.31
C ALA A 642 -6.18 37.72 -20.97
N ALA A 643 -5.04 37.91 -21.64
CA ALA A 643 -4.76 39.13 -22.41
C ALA A 643 -5.64 39.24 -23.67
N LEU A 644 -5.90 38.13 -24.36
CA LEU A 644 -6.76 38.07 -25.55
C LEU A 644 -8.24 38.25 -25.24
N ALA A 645 -8.69 37.77 -24.08
CA ALA A 645 -10.06 38.00 -23.60
C ALA A 645 -10.35 39.50 -23.48
N LYS A 646 -9.35 40.32 -23.13
CA LYS A 646 -9.46 41.79 -23.08
C LYS A 646 -9.44 42.49 -24.45
N ARG A 647 -9.22 41.75 -25.54
CA ARG A 647 -9.08 42.28 -26.91
C ARG A 647 -9.99 41.51 -27.88
N PRO A 648 -11.33 41.72 -27.84
CA PRO A 648 -12.29 40.91 -28.61
C PRO A 648 -12.09 40.95 -30.13
N GLY A 649 -11.51 42.03 -30.68
CA GLY A 649 -11.20 42.18 -32.11
C GLY A 649 -9.90 41.51 -32.59
N SER A 650 -9.35 40.54 -31.85
CA SER A 650 -8.11 39.83 -32.21
C SER A 650 -8.32 38.32 -32.28
N ARG A 651 -7.77 37.65 -33.28
CA ARG A 651 -7.69 36.18 -33.37
C ARG A 651 -6.23 35.74 -33.28
N ILE A 652 -6.01 34.49 -32.85
CA ILE A 652 -4.71 33.84 -32.78
C ILE A 652 -4.63 32.74 -33.82
N VAL A 653 -3.49 32.67 -34.50
CA VAL A 653 -3.08 31.52 -35.30
C VAL A 653 -1.88 30.87 -34.61
N VAL A 654 -2.03 29.60 -34.22
CA VAL A 654 -0.98 28.80 -33.60
C VAL A 654 -0.30 27.97 -34.67
N HIS A 655 0.97 28.23 -34.92
CA HIS A 655 1.80 27.44 -35.82
C HIS A 655 2.57 26.41 -35.00
N GLY A 656 2.32 25.14 -35.25
CA GLY A 656 3.12 24.07 -34.66
C GLY A 656 4.56 24.16 -35.13
N THR A 657 5.53 24.03 -34.23
CA THR A 657 6.95 24.11 -34.61
C THR A 657 7.71 22.84 -34.30
N TYR A 658 8.77 22.60 -35.08
CA TYR A 658 9.71 21.51 -34.83
C TYR A 658 11.16 21.88 -35.22
N ASP A 659 12.12 21.26 -34.55
CA ASP A 659 13.55 21.27 -34.89
C ASP A 659 13.92 20.00 -35.69
N PRO A 660 14.43 20.11 -36.94
CA PRO A 660 14.72 18.95 -37.78
C PRO A 660 15.75 17.97 -37.22
N GLU A 661 16.63 18.43 -36.34
CA GLU A 661 17.72 17.64 -35.75
C GLU A 661 17.37 17.23 -34.31
N ALA A 662 17.05 18.21 -33.46
CA ALA A 662 16.81 17.97 -32.04
C ALA A 662 15.51 17.17 -31.81
N ASP A 663 14.41 17.55 -32.48
CA ASP A 663 13.16 16.78 -32.35
C ASP A 663 13.30 15.40 -32.98
N LYS A 664 14.02 15.26 -34.10
CA LYS A 664 14.18 13.97 -34.76
C LYS A 664 14.90 12.97 -33.87
N SER A 665 16.00 13.36 -33.23
CA SER A 665 16.76 12.50 -32.33
C SER A 665 15.92 12.09 -31.11
N GLU A 666 15.30 13.06 -30.43
CA GLU A 666 14.55 12.79 -29.20
C GLU A 666 13.21 12.08 -29.46
N LEU A 667 12.53 12.38 -30.57
CA LEU A 667 11.33 11.66 -30.99
C LEU A 667 11.67 10.20 -31.32
N ALA A 668 12.82 9.96 -31.95
CA ALA A 668 13.26 8.59 -32.24
C ALA A 668 13.52 7.82 -30.95
N ARG A 669 14.26 8.42 -30.01
CA ARG A 669 14.50 7.87 -28.67
C ARG A 669 13.20 7.55 -27.95
N ALA A 670 12.28 8.51 -27.87
CA ALA A 670 11.00 8.35 -27.17
C ALA A 670 10.12 7.26 -27.81
N THR A 671 10.08 7.21 -29.14
CA THR A 671 9.32 6.19 -29.89
C THR A 671 9.86 4.78 -29.60
N VAL A 672 11.18 4.61 -29.62
CA VAL A 672 11.82 3.32 -29.32
C VAL A 672 11.62 2.93 -27.85
N ASP A 673 11.80 3.87 -26.91
CA ASP A 673 11.57 3.64 -25.48
C ASP A 673 10.12 3.20 -25.22
N GLN A 674 9.15 3.90 -25.81
CA GLN A 674 7.75 3.54 -25.69
C GLN A 674 7.44 2.17 -26.33
N ALA A 675 8.08 1.83 -27.45
CA ALA A 675 7.94 0.51 -28.08
C ALA A 675 8.51 -0.60 -27.19
N ILE A 676 9.65 -0.38 -26.54
CA ILE A 676 10.25 -1.31 -25.56
C ILE A 676 9.31 -1.47 -24.36
N LEU A 677 8.85 -0.39 -23.74
CA LEU A 677 7.95 -0.47 -22.58
C LEU A 677 6.63 -1.16 -22.93
N LYS A 678 6.05 -0.86 -24.10
CA LYS A 678 4.85 -1.52 -24.61
C LYS A 678 5.07 -3.01 -24.85
N ALA A 679 6.22 -3.41 -25.39
CA ALA A 679 6.59 -4.82 -25.54
C ALA A 679 6.77 -5.53 -24.18
N GLY A 680 7.11 -4.80 -23.11
CA GLY A 680 7.13 -5.27 -21.73
C GLY A 680 5.78 -5.20 -21.00
N ALA A 681 4.70 -4.91 -21.72
CA ALA A 681 3.36 -4.68 -21.18
C ALA A 681 3.30 -3.59 -20.09
N ILE A 682 4.17 -2.58 -20.20
CA ILE A 682 4.17 -1.39 -19.35
C ILE A 682 3.47 -0.27 -20.13
N ALA A 683 2.30 0.15 -19.64
CA ALA A 683 1.52 1.21 -20.26
C ALA A 683 1.89 2.58 -19.67
N ILE A 684 2.30 3.50 -20.55
CA ILE A 684 2.55 4.91 -20.25
C ILE A 684 1.47 5.72 -20.94
N ASP A 685 0.70 6.50 -20.19
CA ASP A 685 -0.37 7.32 -20.75
C ASP A 685 0.20 8.50 -21.56
N SER A 686 -0.57 8.96 -22.55
CA SER A 686 -0.20 10.16 -23.31
C SER A 686 -0.11 11.39 -22.38
N GLY A 687 1.04 12.07 -22.41
CA GLY A 687 1.30 13.25 -21.58
C GLY A 687 1.97 12.94 -20.23
N ASP A 688 2.15 11.67 -19.87
CA ASP A 688 2.95 11.31 -18.71
C ASP A 688 4.46 11.38 -19.00
N PRO A 689 5.28 11.65 -17.97
CA PRO A 689 6.72 11.62 -18.13
C PRO A 689 7.20 10.20 -18.47
N LEU A 690 7.85 10.04 -19.63
CA LEU A 690 8.37 8.75 -20.10
C LEU A 690 9.67 8.37 -19.36
N PRO A 691 9.69 7.26 -18.60
CA PRO A 691 10.92 6.75 -18.00
C PRO A 691 11.81 6.06 -19.04
N VAL A 692 13.12 6.10 -18.80
CA VAL A 692 14.08 5.35 -19.61
C VAL A 692 13.98 3.86 -19.23
N PRO A 693 13.87 2.93 -20.19
CA PRO A 693 13.85 1.50 -19.88
C PRO A 693 15.18 1.06 -19.24
N ASN A 694 15.13 0.28 -18.16
CA ASN A 694 16.34 -0.21 -17.50
C ASN A 694 16.90 -1.46 -18.20
N MET A 695 18.07 -1.34 -18.83
CA MET A 695 18.73 -2.46 -19.53
C MET A 695 19.24 -3.57 -18.59
N SER A 696 19.33 -3.33 -17.28
CA SER A 696 19.66 -4.34 -16.28
C SER A 696 18.47 -5.21 -15.86
N ASP A 697 17.25 -4.86 -16.27
CA ASP A 697 16.04 -5.61 -15.93
C ASP A 697 15.79 -6.74 -16.94
N PRO A 698 15.75 -8.02 -16.54
CA PRO A 698 15.48 -9.14 -17.45
C PRO A 698 14.16 -9.04 -18.23
N SER A 699 13.13 -8.46 -17.63
CA SER A 699 11.83 -8.25 -18.29
C SER A 699 11.95 -7.22 -19.41
N ILE A 700 12.69 -6.14 -19.19
CA ILE A 700 12.99 -5.12 -20.20
C ILE A 700 13.93 -5.67 -21.26
N GLN A 701 14.92 -6.49 -20.90
CA GLN A 701 15.79 -7.16 -21.87
C GLN A 701 15.01 -8.06 -22.82
N ALA A 702 14.01 -8.80 -22.32
CA ALA A 702 13.07 -9.55 -23.14
C ALA A 702 12.25 -8.62 -24.04
N ALA A 703 11.76 -7.50 -23.51
CA ALA A 703 11.01 -6.50 -24.26
C ALA A 703 11.85 -5.85 -25.38
N VAL A 704 13.13 -5.56 -25.14
CA VAL A 704 14.09 -5.05 -26.14
C VAL A 704 14.23 -6.04 -27.29
N LYS A 705 14.37 -7.34 -27.00
CA LYS A 705 14.43 -8.39 -28.05
C LYS A 705 13.14 -8.41 -28.88
N THR A 706 11.98 -8.31 -28.23
CA THR A 706 10.68 -8.28 -28.91
C THR A 706 10.53 -7.03 -29.79
N ALA A 707 10.86 -5.85 -29.27
CA ALA A 707 10.81 -4.59 -30.02
C ALA A 707 11.80 -4.59 -31.20
N TYR A 708 13.04 -5.06 -30.99
CA TYR A 708 14.05 -5.16 -32.04
C TYR A 708 13.64 -6.13 -33.13
N ALA A 709 13.09 -7.30 -32.77
CA ALA A 709 12.58 -8.27 -33.73
C ALA A 709 11.43 -7.70 -34.58
N ALA A 710 10.60 -6.83 -34.01
CA ALA A 710 9.49 -6.17 -34.70
C ALA A 710 9.96 -5.02 -35.60
N GLN A 711 10.92 -4.21 -35.14
CA GLN A 711 11.37 -3.01 -35.85
C GLN A 711 12.48 -3.29 -36.88
N ILE A 712 13.48 -4.10 -36.52
CA ILE A 712 14.67 -4.36 -37.36
C ILE A 712 14.63 -5.77 -37.97
N GLY A 713 14.09 -6.76 -37.25
CA GLY A 713 13.89 -8.12 -37.74
C GLY A 713 14.66 -9.21 -36.98
N ARG A 714 14.09 -10.42 -36.99
CA ARG A 714 14.58 -11.59 -36.21
C ARG A 714 15.97 -12.10 -36.62
N LEU A 715 16.33 -12.00 -37.89
CA LEU A 715 17.64 -12.47 -38.39
C LEU A 715 18.80 -11.64 -37.84
N ARG A 716 18.69 -10.29 -37.92
CA ARG A 716 19.68 -9.38 -37.32
C ARG A 716 19.75 -9.54 -35.80
N LEU A 717 18.61 -9.73 -35.14
CA LEU A 717 18.57 -10.03 -33.71
C LEU A 717 19.38 -11.28 -33.39
N GLY A 718 19.14 -12.40 -34.10
CA GLY A 718 19.88 -13.64 -33.92
C GLY A 718 21.39 -13.46 -34.07
N GLN A 719 21.82 -12.72 -35.10
CA GLN A 719 23.23 -12.38 -35.29
C GLN A 719 23.82 -11.57 -34.12
N ARG A 720 23.10 -10.56 -33.61
CA ARG A 720 23.56 -9.76 -32.46
C ARG A 720 23.63 -10.55 -31.16
N LEU A 721 22.67 -11.44 -30.91
CA LEU A 721 22.68 -12.30 -29.73
C LEU A 721 23.84 -13.32 -29.73
N LEU A 722 24.36 -13.68 -30.90
CA LEU A 722 25.53 -14.55 -31.05
C LEU A 722 26.87 -13.79 -30.96
N THR A 723 26.90 -12.53 -31.37
CA THR A 723 28.15 -11.73 -31.48
C THR A 723 28.45 -10.88 -30.25
N LEU A 724 27.43 -10.43 -29.52
CA LEU A 724 27.57 -9.63 -28.31
C LEU A 724 27.54 -10.52 -27.07
N ALA A 725 28.14 -10.11 -25.95
CA ALA A 725 28.03 -10.82 -24.66
C ALA A 725 26.65 -10.56 -24.01
N ASP A 726 26.13 -11.48 -23.18
CA ASP A 726 24.81 -11.31 -22.53
C ASP A 726 24.90 -10.42 -21.29
N THR A 727 25.14 -9.12 -21.53
CA THR A 727 25.28 -8.08 -20.51
C THR A 727 24.31 -6.94 -20.78
N PRO A 728 24.03 -6.05 -19.80
CA PRO A 728 23.17 -4.88 -20.01
C PRO A 728 23.60 -4.01 -21.22
N GLU A 729 24.89 -3.95 -21.50
CA GLU A 729 25.47 -3.20 -22.62
C GLU A 729 25.01 -3.72 -23.99
N ARG A 730 24.78 -5.04 -24.13
CA ARG A 730 24.20 -5.60 -25.36
C ARG A 730 22.84 -4.99 -25.64
N TYR A 731 21.97 -4.94 -24.64
CA TYR A 731 20.62 -4.41 -24.80
C TYR A 731 20.62 -2.90 -25.03
N GLN A 732 21.57 -2.19 -24.44
CA GLN A 732 21.82 -0.78 -24.76
C GLN A 732 22.23 -0.58 -26.23
N GLN A 733 23.08 -1.43 -26.78
CA GLN A 733 23.44 -1.39 -28.21
C GLN A 733 22.24 -1.69 -29.12
N LEU A 734 21.44 -2.71 -28.79
CA LEU A 734 20.22 -3.02 -29.54
C LEU A 734 19.23 -1.84 -29.53
N ARG A 735 19.07 -1.18 -28.38
CA ARG A 735 18.26 0.05 -28.27
C ARG A 735 18.82 1.16 -29.15
N GLN A 736 20.13 1.41 -29.11
CA GLN A 736 20.74 2.45 -29.92
C GLN A 736 20.57 2.18 -31.42
N GLU A 737 20.74 0.94 -31.87
CA GLU A 737 20.48 0.55 -33.26
C GLU A 737 19.02 0.77 -33.67
N MET A 738 18.05 0.51 -32.79
CA MET A 738 16.66 0.83 -33.05
C MET A 738 16.43 2.33 -33.23
N ILE A 739 17.10 3.16 -32.44
CA ILE A 739 17.02 4.63 -32.55
C ILE A 739 17.64 5.08 -33.87
N ASP A 740 18.85 4.62 -34.18
CA ASP A 740 19.59 5.03 -35.37
C ASP A 740 18.91 4.58 -36.68
N ASN A 741 18.22 3.42 -36.67
CA ASN A 741 17.48 2.91 -37.83
C ASN A 741 16.05 3.42 -37.93
N LEU A 742 15.56 4.21 -36.97
CA LEU A 742 14.21 4.77 -37.04
C LEU A 742 14.21 5.96 -38.00
N ALA A 743 13.82 5.71 -39.26
CA ALA A 743 13.69 6.73 -40.28
C ALA A 743 12.48 7.64 -40.01
N LEU A 744 12.63 8.59 -39.10
CA LEU A 744 11.68 9.68 -38.92
C LEU A 744 11.85 10.68 -40.07
N GLY A 745 10.80 10.79 -40.89
CA GLY A 745 10.70 11.76 -41.96
C GLY A 745 10.05 13.05 -41.48
N GLU A 746 9.97 14.02 -42.40
CA GLU A 746 9.35 15.32 -42.14
C GLU A 746 7.88 15.20 -41.74
N ALA A 747 7.17 14.16 -42.21
CA ALA A 747 5.77 13.91 -41.86
C ALA A 747 5.57 13.67 -40.35
N GLN A 748 6.45 12.90 -39.71
CA GLN A 748 6.37 12.65 -38.26
C GLN A 748 6.70 13.91 -37.44
N LEU A 749 7.65 14.72 -37.91
CA LEU A 749 7.98 15.99 -37.26
C LEU A 749 6.86 17.02 -37.42
N LYS A 750 6.21 17.07 -38.60
CA LYS A 750 5.00 17.85 -38.84
C LYS A 750 3.83 17.38 -37.99
N GLN A 751 3.70 16.07 -37.74
CA GLN A 751 2.72 15.53 -36.81
C GLN A 751 3.01 15.98 -35.37
N LEU A 752 4.27 15.91 -34.91
CA LEU A 752 4.67 16.44 -33.59
C LEU A 752 4.34 17.94 -33.47
N ALA A 753 4.65 18.73 -34.49
CA ALA A 753 4.29 20.14 -34.55
C ALA A 753 2.77 20.36 -34.50
N ALA A 754 1.97 19.58 -35.25
CA ALA A 754 0.52 19.64 -35.21
C ALA A 754 -0.05 19.28 -33.83
N GLU A 755 0.51 18.27 -33.16
CA GLU A 755 0.15 17.91 -31.78
C GLU A 755 0.45 19.04 -30.80
N ARG A 756 1.63 19.67 -30.90
CA ARG A 756 2.00 20.84 -30.10
C ARG A 756 1.01 21.99 -30.30
N ALA A 757 0.69 22.31 -31.56
CA ALA A 757 -0.32 23.32 -31.88
C ALA A 757 -1.69 22.98 -31.29
N GLY A 758 -2.11 21.71 -31.37
CA GLY A 758 -3.36 21.23 -30.78
C GLY A 758 -3.39 21.29 -29.25
N VAL A 759 -2.26 21.02 -28.58
CA VAL A 759 -2.12 21.20 -27.12
C VAL A 759 -2.26 22.67 -26.73
N VAL A 760 -1.58 23.57 -27.44
CA VAL A 760 -1.71 25.02 -27.22
C VAL A 760 -3.13 25.51 -27.50
N GLN A 761 -3.73 25.10 -28.62
CA GLN A 761 -5.10 25.47 -29.00
C GLN A 761 -6.09 25.08 -27.91
N ARG A 762 -6.10 23.80 -27.49
CA ARG A 762 -7.01 23.31 -26.44
C ARG A 762 -6.85 24.08 -25.14
N ARG A 763 -5.62 24.45 -24.78
CA ARG A 763 -5.36 25.24 -23.57
C ARG A 763 -5.94 26.66 -23.68
N LEU A 764 -5.67 27.36 -24.79
CA LEU A 764 -6.17 28.72 -25.02
C LEU A 764 -7.71 28.76 -25.11
N GLN A 765 -8.34 27.73 -25.70
CA GLN A 765 -9.80 27.62 -25.78
C GLN A 765 -10.46 27.34 -24.43
N GLY A 766 -9.74 26.69 -23.50
CA GLY A 766 -10.23 26.42 -22.15
C GLY A 766 -10.44 27.67 -21.28
N ALA A 767 -9.95 28.83 -21.70
CA ALA A 767 -10.07 30.10 -20.97
C ALA A 767 -11.45 30.76 -21.08
N GLY A 768 -12.31 30.33 -22.01
CA GLY A 768 -13.68 30.82 -22.14
C GLY A 768 -14.32 30.48 -23.49
N PRO A 769 -15.66 30.40 -23.58
CA PRO A 769 -16.37 29.98 -24.79
C PRO A 769 -16.14 30.89 -26.00
N GLU A 770 -15.87 32.18 -25.78
CA GLU A 770 -15.56 33.16 -26.85
C GLU A 770 -14.21 32.90 -27.54
N MET A 771 -13.28 32.20 -26.89
CA MET A 771 -11.95 31.88 -27.44
C MET A 771 -12.01 30.72 -28.44
N ALA A 772 -13.05 29.89 -28.41
CA ALA A 772 -13.15 28.69 -29.25
C ALA A 772 -13.08 29.01 -30.75
N GLN A 773 -13.70 30.12 -31.18
CA GLN A 773 -13.73 30.57 -32.58
C GLN A 773 -12.54 31.47 -32.97
N ARG A 774 -11.71 31.86 -32.01
CA ARG A 774 -10.64 32.85 -32.18
C ARG A 774 -9.24 32.25 -32.16
N VAL A 775 -9.09 30.94 -31.93
CA VAL A 775 -7.80 30.24 -31.91
C VAL A 775 -7.78 29.22 -33.04
N LEU A 776 -7.05 29.55 -34.10
CA LEU A 776 -6.86 28.72 -35.29
C LEU A 776 -5.51 28.01 -35.23
N ILE A 777 -5.37 26.91 -35.96
CA ILE A 777 -4.08 26.24 -36.19
C ILE A 777 -3.62 26.60 -37.61
N GLY A 778 -2.40 27.12 -37.72
CA GLY A 778 -1.72 27.38 -38.99
C GLY A 778 -0.83 26.22 -39.41
N ASP A 779 -0.14 26.38 -40.54
CA ASP A 779 0.81 25.38 -41.04
C ASP A 779 2.00 25.21 -40.08
N ALA A 780 2.57 24.00 -40.07
CA ALA A 780 3.74 23.68 -39.26
C ALA A 780 5.01 24.36 -39.80
N GLU A 781 5.82 24.90 -38.90
CA GLU A 781 7.04 25.63 -39.22
C GLU A 781 8.30 25.01 -38.59
N THR A 782 9.45 25.30 -39.18
CA THR A 782 10.75 24.83 -38.70
C THR A 782 11.41 25.90 -37.83
N VAL A 783 11.90 25.51 -36.65
CA VAL A 783 12.67 26.38 -35.74
C VAL A 783 13.94 25.66 -35.27
N ARG A 784 14.91 26.40 -34.70
CA ARG A 784 16.04 25.80 -33.98
C ARG A 784 15.75 25.79 -32.49
N ALA A 785 16.00 24.66 -31.84
CA ALA A 785 15.94 24.54 -30.39
C ALA A 785 17.03 25.43 -29.74
N ASP A 786 16.67 26.11 -28.67
CA ASP A 786 17.60 26.84 -27.81
C ASP A 786 17.78 26.10 -26.46
N SER A 787 18.39 26.76 -25.47
CA SER A 787 18.58 26.18 -24.13
C SER A 787 17.26 25.89 -23.39
N ASN A 788 16.16 26.49 -23.82
CA ASN A 788 14.84 26.42 -23.19
C ASN A 788 13.91 25.43 -23.91
N GLY A 789 14.13 25.18 -25.21
CA GLY A 789 13.47 24.13 -25.97
C GLY A 789 13.13 24.55 -27.41
N VAL A 790 12.08 23.95 -27.96
CA VAL A 790 11.54 24.23 -29.28
C VAL A 790 10.39 25.22 -29.14
N ALA A 791 10.64 26.48 -29.48
CA ALA A 791 9.66 27.56 -29.38
C ALA A 791 8.49 27.39 -30.36
N ILE A 792 7.26 27.41 -29.88
CA ILE A 792 6.05 27.49 -30.72
C ILE A 792 5.84 28.93 -31.21
N ARG A 793 5.31 29.06 -32.43
CA ARG A 793 5.00 30.35 -33.01
C ARG A 793 3.51 30.66 -32.89
N ILE A 794 3.23 31.88 -32.46
CA ILE A 794 1.87 32.37 -32.22
C ILE A 794 1.75 33.73 -32.90
N ASP A 795 0.89 33.82 -33.90
CA ASP A 795 0.62 35.06 -34.62
C ASP A 795 -0.75 35.62 -34.17
N ILE A 796 -0.82 36.94 -33.95
CA ILE A 796 -2.05 37.65 -33.54
C ILE A 796 -2.54 38.49 -34.70
N GLU A 797 -3.74 38.22 -35.18
CA GLU A 797 -4.39 38.93 -36.29
C GLU A 797 -5.58 39.74 -35.79
N ARG A 798 -5.91 40.84 -36.48
CA ARG A 798 -7.18 41.55 -36.24
C ARG A 798 -8.32 40.82 -36.93
N VAL A 799 -9.44 40.70 -36.22
CA VAL A 799 -10.72 40.29 -36.82
C VAL A 799 -11.30 41.55 -37.46
N GLU A 800 -11.37 41.58 -38.79
CA GLU A 800 -12.02 42.67 -39.55
C GLU A 800 -13.54 42.67 -39.39
#